data_AF-A0A3M2CIW6-F1
#
_entry.id   AF-A0A3M2CIW6-F1
#
_cell.length_a   1.000
_cell.length_b   1.000
_cell.length_c   1.000
_cell.angle_alpha   90.00
_cell.angle_beta   90.00
_cell.angle_gamma   90.00
#
_symmetry.space_group_name_H-M   'P 1'
#
loop_
_entity.id
_entity.type
_entity.pdbx_description
1 polymer ?
#
loop_
_entity_poly.entity_id
_entity_poly.type
_entity_poly.pdbx_seq_one_letter_code
_entity_poly.pdbx_strand_id
1 'polypeptide(L)'
;MLRFPHPSALGALAAAITTASLAQTVVDVDKGEFLAETDLLAGFFDNVSFTLGPTTTFNINSGGQIGPVGDLFAAPPRVFDFAGSTVNVNSGGVWDLSVRSAIASNFVLNLFEGGRIDDGFTPFRSLRAQSGSILNLAGGTVDAGISALADSQLNITAGAINRNVFATDADVSISGGNVNNTFFASGGAVSITGGMIGAPGSFATVGSFTGGSVVTMSGGTIGHGLSLDNSQLTLTDGRIGGGFRVVDAGVATISGGAIGADFEITGGSQVTMSGGTVGRGFAVDLGSATTLIGGEFQLDGAPITGLSGGLGTGSVFTGALADGSVFIFSPDVSPFGQGAGDRIAPNTLTLQAAPLAPADTTPMTVSAGAGPKGLRAGQTLTVTGDAALRDNFAAVDATLTINGGSVGEGLEFARSAVTINGGVVGPGVNAFDGSEVVITGGTVGFGFDVFTGSRLTMTGGELGTTSVNSGSEAHISGGMVDALLLGHGSTATITGGDIGTGGAALSSFFARDGSIAEIAGGGFSAGFTASSGSDVTLTGGEFQLGGAPIADLSGGLPDGALFTGTLADGSVLILSTEAGASVAPGAVTLQTAPLSPADPTPMTVSSGSGPNGLRAGQTLTVTGDATLRNNFAAVDATLNIEGGTVGDGLSTARSTVNISGGVIGRDLTAHAGSQVQITGGQVSSAVASGGSDVQIAGGRVDFLLALDGSAVQVSGGSLGALTTRDGSRVTLSGGGADDLFTVFASDGSFIDLVVRDLLLDGAGVTLTQGEWLLINVRGGALLEATLGDGSLIDLTLNDQFQSGADFFAAGATLRARLVPAPGAGLVVALAGLSTLRRRRTPAGA
;
A
#
# COMPACT_ATOMS: atom_id res chain seq x y z
N MET A 1 -27.92 -5.16 45.33
CA MET A 1 -28.44 -5.92 46.49
C MET A 1 -29.41 -6.99 45.98
N LEU A 2 -28.89 -8.18 45.70
CA LEU A 2 -29.63 -9.45 45.55
C LEU A 2 -28.57 -10.54 45.69
N ARG A 3 -28.63 -11.29 46.80
CA ARG A 3 -27.66 -12.32 47.19
C ARG A 3 -28.08 -13.65 46.57
N PHE A 4 -27.20 -14.29 45.80
CA PHE A 4 -27.30 -15.72 45.49
C PHE A 4 -26.75 -16.55 46.67
N PRO A 5 -27.33 -17.72 46.98
CA PRO A 5 -26.87 -18.54 48.09
C PRO A 5 -25.68 -19.43 47.67
N HIS A 6 -24.66 -19.47 48.54
CA HIS A 6 -23.64 -20.51 48.55
C HIS A 6 -24.25 -21.90 48.79
N PRO A 7 -23.78 -22.97 48.13
CA PRO A 7 -24.03 -24.33 48.57
C PRO A 7 -22.92 -24.73 49.56
N SER A 8 -23.25 -24.73 50.85
CA SER A 8 -22.45 -25.40 51.87
C SER A 8 -23.39 -26.16 52.82
N ALA A 9 -23.60 -27.44 52.53
CA ALA A 9 -23.90 -28.52 53.49
C ALA A 9 -24.40 -29.77 52.73
N LEU A 10 -23.50 -30.72 52.47
CA LEU A 10 -23.88 -32.12 52.33
C LEU A 10 -22.80 -32.96 53.00
N GLY A 11 -23.24 -33.67 54.06
CA GLY A 11 -22.40 -34.39 54.98
C GLY A 11 -21.67 -35.57 54.35
N ALA A 12 -20.55 -35.90 54.97
CA ALA A 12 -19.71 -37.05 54.67
C ALA A 12 -20.48 -38.37 54.80
N LEU A 13 -20.78 -39.00 53.66
CA LEU A 13 -20.95 -40.44 53.53
C LEU A 13 -19.89 -40.92 52.53
N ALA A 14 -18.69 -41.22 53.02
CA ALA A 14 -17.63 -41.82 52.22
C ALA A 14 -17.98 -43.29 51.96
N ALA A 15 -18.80 -43.53 50.94
CA ALA A 15 -18.87 -44.84 50.30
C ALA A 15 -17.56 -45.03 49.52
N ALA A 16 -16.81 -46.07 49.86
CA ALA A 16 -15.71 -46.56 49.03
C ALA A 16 -16.28 -47.08 47.71
N ILE A 17 -16.54 -46.17 46.76
CA ILE A 17 -16.80 -46.52 45.37
C ILE A 17 -15.45 -46.93 44.81
N THR A 18 -15.23 -48.24 44.71
CA THR A 18 -14.23 -48.78 43.80
C THR A 18 -14.61 -48.33 42.40
N THR A 19 -13.97 -47.26 41.90
CA THR A 19 -14.03 -46.88 40.49
C THR A 19 -13.35 -47.99 39.72
N ALA A 20 -14.14 -48.98 39.29
CA ALA A 20 -13.71 -49.87 38.22
C ALA A 20 -13.38 -48.96 37.03
N SER A 21 -12.11 -48.93 36.63
CA SER A 21 -11.69 -48.30 35.37
C SER A 21 -12.53 -48.96 34.29
N LEU A 22 -13.50 -48.20 33.76
CA LEU A 22 -14.17 -48.60 32.53
C LEU A 22 -13.08 -48.66 31.46
N ALA A 23 -12.99 -49.79 30.76
CA ALA A 23 -12.07 -49.94 29.66
C ALA A 23 -12.43 -48.89 28.59
N GLN A 24 -11.45 -48.10 28.16
CA GLN A 24 -11.61 -47.18 27.05
C GLN A 24 -11.68 -47.98 25.74
N THR A 25 -12.66 -47.70 24.89
CA THR A 25 -12.77 -48.28 23.55
C THR A 25 -12.13 -47.32 22.56
N VAL A 26 -11.16 -47.79 21.79
CA VAL A 26 -10.48 -47.01 20.74
C VAL A 26 -10.77 -47.64 19.40
N VAL A 27 -11.20 -46.84 18.42
CA VAL A 27 -11.44 -47.21 17.04
C VAL A 27 -10.48 -46.41 16.17
N ASP A 28 -9.49 -47.08 15.60
CA ASP A 28 -8.55 -46.46 14.67
C ASP A 28 -9.10 -46.53 13.24
N VAL A 29 -8.94 -45.45 12.48
CA VAL A 29 -9.33 -45.34 11.07
C VAL A 29 -8.07 -44.95 10.29
N ASP A 30 -7.46 -45.95 9.66
CA ASP A 30 -6.16 -45.86 9.02
C ASP A 30 -6.27 -45.61 7.50
N LYS A 31 -5.11 -45.61 6.83
CA LYS A 31 -5.00 -45.27 5.42
C LYS A 31 -5.92 -46.10 4.53
N GLY A 32 -6.77 -45.41 3.76
CA GLY A 32 -7.69 -46.03 2.80
C GLY A 32 -9.00 -46.50 3.43
N GLU A 33 -9.16 -46.33 4.73
CA GLU A 33 -10.39 -46.63 5.45
C GLU A 33 -11.30 -45.41 5.51
N PHE A 34 -12.61 -45.67 5.54
CA PHE A 34 -13.65 -44.64 5.59
C PHE A 34 -14.71 -45.05 6.62
N LEU A 35 -14.73 -44.34 7.75
CA LEU A 35 -15.74 -44.52 8.79
C LEU A 35 -17.01 -43.76 8.40
N ALA A 36 -18.04 -44.49 7.95
CA ALA A 36 -19.31 -43.91 7.55
C ALA A 36 -20.27 -43.76 8.75
N GLU A 37 -21.27 -42.90 8.61
CA GLU A 37 -22.31 -42.74 9.63
C GLU A 37 -23.07 -44.06 9.91
N THR A 38 -23.22 -44.93 8.91
CA THR A 38 -23.82 -46.25 9.08
C THR A 38 -23.03 -47.16 10.02
N ASP A 39 -21.71 -47.02 10.04
CA ASP A 39 -20.83 -47.81 10.92
C ASP A 39 -20.93 -47.31 12.37
N LEU A 40 -21.01 -45.98 12.54
CA LEU A 40 -21.27 -45.34 13.84
C LEU A 40 -22.62 -45.79 14.44
N LEU A 41 -23.68 -45.89 13.61
CA LEU A 41 -24.99 -46.39 14.04
C LEU A 41 -24.98 -47.89 14.33
N ALA A 42 -24.16 -48.67 13.62
CA ALA A 42 -24.03 -50.10 13.85
C ALA A 42 -23.23 -50.43 15.13
N GLY A 43 -22.44 -49.49 15.65
CA GLY A 43 -21.54 -49.73 16.79
C GLY A 43 -20.42 -50.72 16.44
N PHE A 44 -19.99 -50.75 15.18
CA PHE A 44 -19.00 -51.70 14.68
C PHE A 44 -18.23 -51.14 13.49
N PHE A 45 -16.90 -51.19 13.54
CA PHE A 45 -16.00 -50.79 12.45
C PHE A 45 -14.73 -51.63 12.48
N ASP A 46 -14.25 -52.11 11.32
CA ASP A 46 -13.10 -53.01 11.16
C ASP A 46 -12.89 -54.04 12.29
N ASN A 47 -13.91 -54.88 12.53
CA ASN A 47 -13.88 -55.91 13.58
C ASN A 47 -13.82 -55.41 15.04
N VAL A 48 -13.93 -54.10 15.26
CA VAL A 48 -14.04 -53.47 16.58
C VAL A 48 -15.50 -53.12 16.85
N SER A 49 -16.10 -53.73 17.87
CA SER A 49 -17.40 -53.28 18.39
C SER A 49 -17.21 -52.18 19.42
N PHE A 50 -18.04 -51.16 19.35
CA PHE A 50 -18.04 -50.03 20.27
C PHE A 50 -19.46 -49.62 20.64
N THR A 51 -19.58 -48.88 21.73
CA THR A 51 -20.82 -48.19 22.11
C THR A 51 -20.47 -46.71 22.23
N LEU A 52 -21.24 -45.85 21.56
CA LEU A 52 -21.04 -44.41 21.68
C LEU A 52 -21.19 -43.99 23.15
N GLY A 53 -20.22 -43.24 23.64
CA GLY A 53 -20.12 -42.91 25.06
C GLY A 53 -18.81 -42.17 25.38
N PRO A 54 -18.69 -41.54 26.57
CA PRO A 54 -17.49 -40.81 26.97
C PRO A 54 -16.21 -41.65 27.04
N THR A 55 -16.33 -42.97 27.04
CA THR A 55 -15.20 -43.91 27.04
C THR A 55 -14.79 -44.37 25.63
N THR A 56 -15.43 -43.85 24.57
CA THR A 56 -15.14 -44.23 23.18
C THR A 56 -14.37 -43.12 22.46
N THR A 57 -13.30 -43.50 21.76
CA THR A 57 -12.43 -42.59 21.01
C THR A 57 -12.25 -43.10 19.58
N PHE A 58 -12.47 -42.24 18.59
CA PHE A 58 -12.19 -42.50 17.18
C PHE A 58 -10.90 -41.76 16.78
N ASN A 59 -9.89 -42.46 16.29
CA ASN A 59 -8.66 -41.85 15.79
C ASN A 59 -8.63 -41.91 14.26
N ILE A 60 -8.76 -40.76 13.62
CA ILE A 60 -8.67 -40.63 12.16
C ILE A 60 -7.21 -40.34 11.81
N ASN A 61 -6.48 -41.38 11.40
CA ASN A 61 -5.04 -41.36 11.15
C ASN A 61 -4.74 -40.99 9.69
N SER A 62 -3.44 -40.95 9.34
CA SER A 62 -2.99 -40.53 8.02
C SER A 62 -3.61 -41.35 6.89
N GLY A 63 -4.35 -40.67 6.00
CA GLY A 63 -5.07 -41.28 4.88
C GLY A 63 -6.39 -41.98 5.26
N GLY A 64 -6.74 -42.01 6.54
CA GLY A 64 -8.06 -42.42 7.02
C GLY A 64 -9.05 -41.25 6.98
N GLN A 65 -10.33 -41.59 6.86
CA GLN A 65 -11.39 -40.60 6.69
C GLN A 65 -12.61 -40.94 7.54
N ILE A 66 -13.25 -39.91 8.08
CA ILE A 66 -14.61 -40.01 8.61
C ILE A 66 -15.54 -39.19 7.71
N GLY A 67 -16.65 -39.81 7.29
CA GLY A 67 -17.63 -39.16 6.42
C GLY A 67 -18.40 -38.05 7.13
N PRO A 68 -19.24 -37.30 6.39
CA PRO A 68 -20.13 -36.34 7.02
C PRO A 68 -21.21 -37.10 7.80
N VAL A 69 -21.33 -36.75 9.07
CA VAL A 69 -22.34 -37.31 9.98
C VAL A 69 -23.50 -36.33 10.14
N GLY A 70 -24.70 -36.88 10.19
CA GLY A 70 -25.92 -36.09 10.17
C GLY A 70 -26.18 -35.49 8.79
N ASP A 71 -27.19 -34.62 8.73
CA ASP A 71 -27.55 -33.89 7.52
C ASP A 71 -28.29 -32.59 7.87
N LEU A 72 -27.64 -31.45 7.61
CA LEU A 72 -28.21 -30.11 7.85
C LEU A 72 -29.38 -29.80 6.91
N PHE A 73 -29.38 -30.38 5.71
CA PHE A 73 -30.37 -30.09 4.66
C PHE A 73 -31.49 -31.12 4.58
N ALA A 74 -31.44 -32.17 5.39
CA ALA A 74 -32.58 -33.05 5.60
C ALA A 74 -33.78 -32.23 6.14
N ALA A 75 -34.99 -32.65 5.78
CA ALA A 75 -36.23 -32.05 6.29
C ALA A 75 -36.98 -33.10 7.13
N PRO A 76 -36.88 -33.04 8.48
CA PRO A 76 -36.14 -32.08 9.31
C PRO A 76 -34.62 -32.34 9.36
N PRO A 77 -33.80 -31.35 9.80
CA PRO A 77 -32.35 -31.55 9.96
C PRO A 77 -32.06 -32.74 10.89
N ARG A 78 -31.12 -33.59 10.49
CA ARG A 78 -30.80 -34.83 11.18
C ARG A 78 -29.48 -34.68 11.94
N VAL A 79 -29.56 -34.51 13.25
CA VAL A 79 -28.40 -34.39 14.14
C VAL A 79 -27.85 -35.76 14.47
N PHE A 80 -26.54 -35.95 14.34
CA PHE A 80 -25.87 -37.16 14.81
C PHE A 80 -25.33 -36.97 16.23
N ASP A 81 -25.78 -37.80 17.17
CA ASP A 81 -25.35 -37.74 18.58
C ASP A 81 -24.22 -38.75 18.86
N PHE A 82 -23.06 -38.25 19.28
CA PHE A 82 -21.92 -39.09 19.65
C PHE A 82 -21.95 -39.56 21.11
N ALA A 83 -22.96 -39.16 21.89
CA ALA A 83 -23.16 -39.57 23.29
C ALA A 83 -21.94 -39.33 24.20
N GLY A 84 -21.14 -38.32 23.92
CA GLY A 84 -19.92 -37.93 24.63
C GLY A 84 -18.62 -38.50 24.06
N SER A 85 -18.66 -39.23 22.94
CA SER A 85 -17.46 -39.82 22.34
C SER A 85 -16.45 -38.77 21.86
N THR A 86 -15.17 -39.16 21.80
CA THR A 86 -14.08 -38.31 21.28
C THR A 86 -13.73 -38.68 19.85
N VAL A 87 -13.51 -37.70 18.98
CA VAL A 87 -13.00 -37.86 17.61
C VAL A 87 -11.68 -37.09 17.49
N ASN A 88 -10.58 -37.81 17.26
CA ASN A 88 -9.26 -37.26 17.04
C ASN A 88 -8.95 -37.29 15.54
N VAL A 89 -8.75 -36.13 14.93
CA VAL A 89 -8.29 -36.03 13.54
C VAL A 89 -6.80 -35.70 13.54
N ASN A 90 -6.00 -36.75 13.34
CA ASN A 90 -4.55 -36.72 13.41
C ASN A 90 -3.93 -36.27 12.08
N SER A 91 -2.60 -36.16 12.03
CA SER A 91 -1.86 -35.74 10.84
C SER A 91 -2.19 -36.60 9.60
N GLY A 92 -2.67 -35.96 8.53
CA GLY A 92 -3.11 -36.60 7.29
C GLY A 92 -4.48 -37.30 7.37
N GLY A 93 -5.13 -37.31 8.54
CA GLY A 93 -6.52 -37.73 8.69
C GLY A 93 -7.49 -36.65 8.24
N VAL A 94 -8.65 -37.05 7.72
CA VAL A 94 -9.63 -36.12 7.16
C VAL A 94 -11.03 -36.37 7.74
N TRP A 95 -11.66 -35.32 8.24
CA TRP A 95 -13.12 -35.28 8.34
C TRP A 95 -13.66 -34.72 7.03
N ASP A 96 -14.20 -35.61 6.20
CA ASP A 96 -14.63 -35.28 4.86
C ASP A 96 -16.08 -34.76 4.85
N LEU A 97 -16.25 -33.48 4.51
CA LEU A 97 -17.53 -32.81 4.29
C LEU A 97 -17.79 -32.55 2.80
N SER A 98 -17.07 -33.19 1.88
CA SER A 98 -17.13 -32.99 0.42
C SER A 98 -18.44 -33.44 -0.24
N VAL A 99 -19.28 -34.22 0.44
CA VAL A 99 -20.64 -34.61 -0.06
C VAL A 99 -21.83 -33.89 0.60
N ARG A 100 -21.75 -33.47 1.88
CA ARG A 100 -22.69 -32.53 2.52
C ARG A 100 -22.13 -31.88 3.80
N SER A 101 -22.82 -30.87 4.35
CA SER A 101 -22.54 -30.32 5.70
C SER A 101 -22.81 -31.36 6.80
N ALA A 102 -22.01 -31.35 7.86
CA ALA A 102 -22.20 -32.20 9.04
C ALA A 102 -22.93 -31.45 10.16
N ILE A 103 -23.74 -32.17 10.93
CA ILE A 103 -24.41 -31.65 12.12
C ILE A 103 -24.37 -32.71 13.23
N ALA A 104 -23.71 -32.39 14.33
CA ALA A 104 -23.44 -33.33 15.42
C ALA A 104 -23.64 -32.71 16.81
N SER A 105 -23.93 -33.55 17.81
CA SER A 105 -24.09 -33.16 19.22
C SER A 105 -23.29 -34.07 20.15
N ASN A 106 -23.04 -33.60 21.39
CA ASN A 106 -22.36 -34.33 22.46
C ASN A 106 -21.08 -35.06 22.00
N PHE A 107 -20.11 -34.36 21.41
CA PHE A 107 -18.82 -34.94 21.04
C PHE A 107 -17.66 -34.08 21.51
N VAL A 108 -16.48 -34.69 21.64
CA VAL A 108 -15.22 -33.96 21.75
C VAL A 108 -14.44 -34.17 20.45
N LEU A 109 -14.27 -33.14 19.62
CA LEU A 109 -13.42 -33.19 18.43
C LEU A 109 -12.07 -32.55 18.74
N ASN A 110 -10.99 -33.28 18.50
CA ASN A 110 -9.63 -32.75 18.53
C ASN A 110 -9.05 -32.77 17.11
N LEU A 111 -8.74 -31.60 16.56
CA LEU A 111 -8.01 -31.45 15.31
C LEU A 111 -6.54 -31.14 15.62
N PHE A 112 -5.65 -32.06 15.27
CA PHE A 112 -4.21 -31.94 15.50
C PHE A 112 -3.46 -31.44 14.27
N GLU A 113 -2.15 -31.16 14.43
CA GLU A 113 -1.30 -30.70 13.33
C GLU A 113 -1.31 -31.65 12.12
N GLY A 114 -1.56 -31.09 10.94
CA GLY A 114 -1.70 -31.83 9.68
C GLY A 114 -3.03 -32.56 9.49
N GLY A 115 -3.93 -32.58 10.47
CA GLY A 115 -5.31 -33.03 10.30
C GLY A 115 -6.14 -32.02 9.52
N ARG A 116 -7.21 -32.47 8.86
CA ARG A 116 -8.06 -31.60 8.03
C ARG A 116 -9.55 -31.85 8.20
N ILE A 117 -10.33 -30.77 8.23
CA ILE A 117 -11.79 -30.82 7.96
C ILE A 117 -11.98 -30.23 6.56
N ASP A 118 -12.23 -31.09 5.58
CA ASP A 118 -12.27 -30.75 4.16
C ASP A 118 -13.71 -30.57 3.67
N ASP A 119 -13.99 -29.56 2.88
CA ASP A 119 -15.31 -29.34 2.26
C ASP A 119 -15.33 -29.49 0.74
N GLY A 120 -14.22 -29.95 0.16
CA GLY A 120 -14.06 -30.10 -1.29
C GLY A 120 -14.13 -28.77 -2.04
N PHE A 121 -13.79 -27.65 -1.40
CA PHE A 121 -13.84 -26.29 -1.95
C PHE A 121 -15.22 -25.80 -2.37
N THR A 122 -16.28 -26.43 -1.88
CA THR A 122 -17.63 -26.00 -2.22
C THR A 122 -18.10 -24.92 -1.24
N PRO A 123 -18.61 -23.78 -1.72
CA PRO A 123 -19.09 -22.73 -0.83
C PRO A 123 -20.25 -23.26 0.04
N PHE A 124 -20.41 -22.70 1.25
CA PHE A 124 -21.53 -22.95 2.19
C PHE A 124 -21.51 -24.22 3.04
N ARG A 125 -20.46 -25.03 2.99
CA ARG A 125 -20.37 -26.20 3.87
C ARG A 125 -19.85 -25.84 5.23
N SER A 126 -20.42 -26.46 6.25
CA SER A 126 -19.99 -26.28 7.62
C SER A 126 -20.08 -27.55 8.44
N LEU A 127 -19.22 -27.61 9.46
CA LEU A 127 -19.41 -28.48 10.62
C LEU A 127 -20.24 -27.71 11.64
N ARG A 128 -21.47 -28.18 11.89
CA ARG A 128 -22.36 -27.61 12.90
C ARG A 128 -22.34 -28.44 14.19
N ALA A 129 -21.75 -27.88 15.24
CA ALA A 129 -21.69 -28.44 16.57
C ALA A 129 -22.87 -27.95 17.42
N GLN A 130 -23.70 -28.87 17.90
CA GLN A 130 -24.82 -28.59 18.79
C GLN A 130 -24.45 -28.73 20.27
N SER A 131 -25.45 -28.62 21.16
CA SER A 131 -25.31 -28.72 22.62
C SER A 131 -24.45 -29.89 23.07
N GLY A 132 -23.62 -29.63 24.08
CA GLY A 132 -22.69 -30.59 24.68
C GLY A 132 -21.44 -30.90 23.87
N SER A 133 -21.20 -30.20 22.76
CA SER A 133 -20.03 -30.45 21.89
C SER A 133 -18.83 -29.58 22.27
N ILE A 134 -17.62 -30.14 22.20
CA ILE A 134 -16.35 -29.45 22.42
C ILE A 134 -15.48 -29.63 21.17
N LEU A 135 -15.09 -28.54 20.53
CA LEU A 135 -14.23 -28.55 19.35
C LEU A 135 -12.88 -27.93 19.73
N ASN A 136 -11.82 -28.71 19.64
CA ASN A 136 -10.46 -28.30 19.96
C ASN A 136 -9.62 -28.29 18.68
N LEU A 137 -9.23 -27.11 18.22
CA LEU A 137 -8.22 -26.89 17.18
C LEU A 137 -6.85 -26.70 17.84
N ALA A 138 -6.07 -27.78 17.89
CA ALA A 138 -4.68 -27.77 18.34
C ALA A 138 -3.68 -27.66 17.18
N GLY A 139 -4.18 -27.57 15.94
CA GLY A 139 -3.41 -27.48 14.71
C GLY A 139 -4.32 -27.73 13.50
N GLY A 140 -3.71 -28.11 12.37
CA GLY A 140 -4.45 -28.55 11.18
C GLY A 140 -5.16 -27.43 10.44
N THR A 141 -5.99 -27.80 9.47
CA THR A 141 -6.78 -26.87 8.67
C THR A 141 -8.26 -27.25 8.63
N VAL A 142 -9.11 -26.23 8.73
CA VAL A 142 -10.56 -26.36 8.52
C VAL A 142 -10.90 -25.53 7.30
N ASP A 143 -11.15 -26.20 6.18
CA ASP A 143 -11.54 -25.55 4.93
C ASP A 143 -13.04 -25.31 4.84
N ALA A 144 -13.81 -25.96 5.73
CA ALA A 144 -15.24 -25.73 5.93
C ALA A 144 -15.51 -24.52 6.85
N GLY A 145 -16.76 -24.06 6.91
CA GLY A 145 -17.21 -23.20 8.02
C GLY A 145 -17.38 -23.99 9.32
N ILE A 146 -17.28 -23.32 10.46
CA ILE A 146 -17.65 -23.89 11.76
C ILE A 146 -18.90 -23.18 12.28
N SER A 147 -19.87 -23.92 12.80
CA SER A 147 -21.03 -23.37 13.49
C SER A 147 -21.18 -24.01 14.88
N ALA A 148 -20.78 -23.29 15.93
CA ALA A 148 -20.93 -23.69 17.32
C ALA A 148 -22.23 -23.09 17.90
N LEU A 149 -23.12 -23.92 18.46
CA LEU A 149 -24.41 -23.48 19.00
C LEU A 149 -24.43 -23.52 20.54
N ALA A 150 -25.60 -23.25 21.12
CA ALA A 150 -25.83 -23.25 22.56
C ALA A 150 -25.20 -24.45 23.29
N ASP A 151 -24.55 -24.19 24.42
CA ASP A 151 -23.84 -25.16 25.26
C ASP A 151 -22.67 -25.90 24.58
N SER A 152 -22.16 -25.38 23.47
CA SER A 152 -20.93 -25.90 22.84
C SER A 152 -19.72 -25.03 23.16
N GLN A 153 -18.53 -25.63 23.05
CA GLN A 153 -17.25 -24.96 23.23
C GLN A 153 -16.40 -25.07 21.96
N LEU A 154 -15.79 -23.97 21.55
CA LEU A 154 -14.81 -23.93 20.46
C LEU A 154 -13.48 -23.36 20.97
N ASN A 155 -12.45 -24.18 21.02
CA ASN A 155 -11.12 -23.83 21.48
C ASN A 155 -10.13 -23.84 20.30
N ILE A 156 -9.51 -22.71 19.98
CA ILE A 156 -8.51 -22.54 18.92
C ILE A 156 -7.18 -22.16 19.57
N THR A 157 -6.24 -23.10 19.57
CA THR A 157 -4.91 -22.93 20.17
C THR A 157 -3.81 -22.87 19.10
N ALA A 158 -4.05 -23.47 17.92
CA ALA A 158 -3.24 -23.34 16.71
C ALA A 158 -4.07 -23.72 15.47
N GLY A 159 -3.43 -23.79 14.30
CA GLY A 159 -4.07 -24.17 13.03
C GLY A 159 -4.74 -23.00 12.30
N ALA A 160 -5.52 -23.31 11.27
CA ALA A 160 -6.24 -22.32 10.48
C ALA A 160 -7.68 -22.75 10.16
N ILE A 161 -8.63 -21.85 10.34
CA ILE A 161 -9.99 -21.94 9.78
C ILE A 161 -10.02 -21.00 8.58
N ASN A 162 -10.09 -21.57 7.37
CA ASN A 162 -10.01 -20.80 6.13
C ASN A 162 -11.34 -20.13 5.74
N ARG A 163 -12.40 -20.41 6.50
CA ARG A 163 -13.76 -19.89 6.29
C ARG A 163 -14.37 -19.33 7.56
N ASN A 164 -15.70 -19.18 7.54
CA ASN A 164 -16.45 -18.48 8.55
C ASN A 164 -16.60 -19.32 9.82
N VAL A 165 -16.50 -18.64 10.96
CA VAL A 165 -16.88 -19.18 12.27
C VAL A 165 -18.17 -18.48 12.70
N PHE A 166 -19.19 -19.27 13.03
CA PHE A 166 -20.44 -18.80 13.60
C PHE A 166 -20.62 -19.41 14.99
N ALA A 167 -20.63 -18.60 16.03
CA ALA A 167 -20.91 -18.99 17.40
C ALA A 167 -22.27 -18.41 17.81
N THR A 168 -23.18 -19.22 18.36
CA THR A 168 -24.47 -18.75 18.86
C THR A 168 -24.71 -19.38 20.23
N ASP A 169 -24.71 -18.57 21.28
CA ASP A 169 -24.77 -19.00 22.69
C ASP A 169 -23.68 -20.02 23.05
N ALA A 170 -22.54 -19.95 22.37
CA ALA A 170 -21.40 -20.86 22.54
C ALA A 170 -20.22 -20.15 23.20
N ASP A 171 -19.40 -20.90 23.93
CA ASP A 171 -18.15 -20.39 24.49
C ASP A 171 -17.00 -20.60 23.51
N VAL A 172 -16.30 -19.52 23.15
CA VAL A 172 -15.17 -19.57 22.22
C VAL A 172 -13.90 -19.09 22.90
N SER A 173 -12.83 -19.86 22.81
CA SER A 173 -11.50 -19.49 23.29
C SER A 173 -10.49 -19.52 22.15
N ILE A 174 -9.77 -18.42 21.94
CA ILE A 174 -8.73 -18.28 20.91
C ILE A 174 -7.44 -17.85 21.62
N SER A 175 -6.47 -18.76 21.68
CA SER A 175 -5.14 -18.50 22.25
C SER A 175 -4.03 -18.56 21.21
N GLY A 176 -4.36 -19.01 20.00
CA GLY A 176 -3.48 -19.06 18.84
C GLY A 176 -4.26 -19.39 17.58
N GLY A 177 -3.56 -19.74 16.50
CA GLY A 177 -4.17 -20.06 15.21
C GLY A 177 -4.79 -18.87 14.50
N ASN A 178 -5.37 -19.14 13.32
CA ASN A 178 -5.94 -18.12 12.44
C ASN A 178 -7.38 -18.45 12.04
N VAL A 179 -8.29 -17.49 12.15
CA VAL A 179 -9.61 -17.52 11.50
C VAL A 179 -9.52 -16.57 10.31
N ASN A 180 -9.26 -17.06 9.11
CA ASN A 180 -8.85 -16.21 7.98
C ASN A 180 -9.99 -15.37 7.37
N ASN A 181 -11.24 -15.68 7.70
CA ASN A 181 -12.43 -15.02 7.16
C ASN A 181 -13.33 -14.44 8.29
N THR A 182 -14.65 -14.41 8.09
CA THR A 182 -15.60 -13.83 9.06
C THR A 182 -15.72 -14.66 10.33
N PHE A 183 -15.65 -13.99 11.47
CA PHE A 183 -15.99 -14.49 12.79
C PHE A 183 -17.25 -13.78 13.29
N PHE A 184 -18.31 -14.55 13.48
CA PHE A 184 -19.58 -14.07 14.00
C PHE A 184 -19.89 -14.77 15.30
N ALA A 185 -20.18 -14.01 16.36
CA ALA A 185 -20.68 -14.55 17.62
C ALA A 185 -21.95 -13.80 18.05
N SER A 186 -22.94 -14.55 18.53
CA SER A 186 -24.20 -14.04 19.03
C SER A 186 -24.53 -14.70 20.36
N GLY A 187 -24.53 -13.94 21.45
CA GLY A 187 -24.53 -14.51 22.80
C GLY A 187 -23.24 -15.29 23.13
N GLY A 188 -23.20 -15.90 24.32
CA GLY A 188 -22.05 -16.67 24.80
C GLY A 188 -20.84 -15.81 25.23
N ALA A 189 -19.76 -16.48 25.64
CA ALA A 189 -18.50 -15.84 26.02
C ALA A 189 -17.42 -16.08 24.96
N VAL A 190 -16.67 -15.02 24.60
CA VAL A 190 -15.54 -15.12 23.68
C VAL A 190 -14.27 -14.62 24.37
N SER A 191 -13.24 -15.45 24.44
CA SER A 191 -11.94 -15.12 25.04
C SER A 191 -10.84 -15.18 24.00
N ILE A 192 -10.11 -14.07 23.82
CA ILE A 192 -9.01 -13.94 22.87
C ILE A 192 -7.75 -13.55 23.65
N THR A 193 -6.79 -14.47 23.71
CA THR A 193 -5.49 -14.29 24.39
C THR A 193 -4.33 -14.31 23.40
N GLY A 194 -4.58 -14.73 22.16
CA GLY A 194 -3.62 -14.81 21.07
C GLY A 194 -4.33 -15.10 19.73
N GLY A 195 -3.56 -15.48 18.72
CA GLY A 195 -4.09 -15.82 17.39
C GLY A 195 -4.53 -14.60 16.57
N MET A 196 -5.14 -14.89 15.42
CA MET A 196 -5.60 -13.89 14.46
C MET A 196 -7.03 -14.18 13.99
N ILE A 197 -7.89 -13.18 13.99
CA ILE A 197 -9.22 -13.20 13.39
C ILE A 197 -9.21 -12.23 12.22
N GLY A 198 -9.42 -12.73 11.01
CA GLY A 198 -9.29 -12.04 9.72
C GLY A 198 -7.88 -11.98 9.18
N ALA A 199 -7.78 -12.00 7.85
CA ALA A 199 -6.54 -11.67 7.18
C ALA A 199 -6.16 -10.19 7.43
N PRO A 200 -4.88 -9.87 7.74
CA PRO A 200 -4.41 -8.50 7.82
C PRO A 200 -4.68 -7.78 6.49
N GLY A 201 -5.23 -6.56 6.55
CA GLY A 201 -5.55 -5.76 5.36
C GLY A 201 -6.84 -6.14 4.62
N SER A 202 -7.60 -7.14 5.08
CA SER A 202 -8.96 -7.37 4.56
C SER A 202 -9.90 -6.28 5.07
N PHE A 203 -10.55 -5.54 4.17
CA PHE A 203 -11.55 -4.51 4.48
C PHE A 203 -12.97 -5.06 4.72
N ALA A 204 -13.18 -6.37 4.50
CA ALA A 204 -14.47 -6.97 4.81
C ALA A 204 -14.71 -6.92 6.32
N THR A 205 -15.97 -6.78 6.77
CA THR A 205 -16.35 -6.94 8.18
C THR A 205 -15.89 -8.31 8.65
N VAL A 206 -14.79 -8.34 9.40
CA VAL A 206 -14.18 -9.60 9.81
C VAL A 206 -14.83 -10.12 11.09
N GLY A 207 -15.21 -9.25 12.03
CA GLY A 207 -15.78 -9.64 13.32
C GLY A 207 -17.14 -9.01 13.56
N SER A 208 -18.12 -9.78 14.02
CA SER A 208 -19.38 -9.22 14.55
C SER A 208 -19.82 -9.97 15.79
N PHE A 209 -19.99 -9.22 16.88
CA PHE A 209 -20.47 -9.68 18.17
C PHE A 209 -21.86 -9.08 18.41
N THR A 210 -22.86 -9.93 18.55
CA THR A 210 -24.27 -9.55 18.66
C THR A 210 -24.94 -10.22 19.87
N GLY A 211 -26.19 -9.86 20.15
CA GLY A 211 -27.06 -10.67 21.02
C GLY A 211 -26.62 -10.79 22.47
N GLY A 212 -25.88 -9.83 23.02
CA GLY A 212 -25.41 -9.86 24.40
C GLY A 212 -24.12 -10.67 24.61
N SER A 213 -23.31 -10.88 23.56
CA SER A 213 -22.02 -11.56 23.67
C SER A 213 -21.12 -10.86 24.69
N VAL A 214 -20.34 -11.63 25.45
CA VAL A 214 -19.33 -11.11 26.39
C VAL A 214 -17.93 -11.47 25.89
N VAL A 215 -17.19 -10.47 25.42
CA VAL A 215 -15.88 -10.64 24.79
C VAL A 215 -14.79 -10.14 25.73
N THR A 216 -13.75 -10.95 25.96
CA THR A 216 -12.53 -10.56 26.67
C THR A 216 -11.32 -10.76 25.77
N MET A 217 -10.57 -9.69 25.54
CA MET A 217 -9.35 -9.69 24.74
C MET A 217 -8.16 -9.23 25.58
N SER A 218 -7.09 -10.03 25.58
CA SER A 218 -5.84 -9.79 26.32
C SER A 218 -4.60 -10.09 25.49
N GLY A 219 -4.77 -10.20 24.17
CA GLY A 219 -3.74 -10.49 23.19
C GLY A 219 -4.38 -10.81 21.83
N GLY A 220 -3.56 -11.21 20.86
CA GLY A 220 -4.01 -11.55 19.51
C GLY A 220 -4.37 -10.34 18.65
N THR A 221 -4.85 -10.62 17.43
CA THR A 221 -5.23 -9.61 16.44
C THR A 221 -6.62 -9.89 15.89
N ILE A 222 -7.50 -8.91 15.89
CA ILE A 222 -8.71 -8.88 15.06
C ILE A 222 -8.44 -7.93 13.89
N GLY A 223 -8.80 -8.33 12.67
CA GLY A 223 -8.69 -7.53 11.45
C GLY A 223 -9.62 -6.32 11.44
N HIS A 224 -9.95 -5.81 10.26
CA HIS A 224 -10.77 -4.60 10.12
C HIS A 224 -12.26 -4.89 10.30
N GLY A 225 -13.01 -3.82 10.56
CA GLY A 225 -14.47 -3.84 10.53
C GLY A 225 -15.09 -4.65 11.66
N LEU A 226 -14.43 -4.73 12.83
CA LEU A 226 -15.05 -5.36 14.00
C LEU A 226 -16.31 -4.58 14.41
N SER A 227 -17.43 -5.24 14.61
CA SER A 227 -18.67 -4.63 15.11
C SER A 227 -19.10 -5.24 16.44
N LEU A 228 -19.37 -4.40 17.44
CA LEU A 228 -19.91 -4.76 18.75
C LEU A 228 -21.34 -4.20 18.87
N ASP A 229 -22.33 -5.03 18.56
CA ASP A 229 -23.76 -4.70 18.56
C ASP A 229 -24.43 -5.32 19.80
N ASN A 230 -25.00 -4.48 20.67
CA ASN A 230 -25.68 -4.91 21.89
C ASN A 230 -24.87 -5.97 22.68
N SER A 231 -23.56 -5.79 22.76
CA SER A 231 -22.58 -6.77 23.29
C SER A 231 -21.53 -6.06 24.13
N GLN A 232 -20.78 -6.83 24.92
CA GLN A 232 -19.77 -6.30 25.84
C GLN A 232 -18.36 -6.71 25.41
N LEU A 233 -17.41 -5.77 25.44
CA LEU A 233 -15.99 -6.02 25.19
C LEU A 233 -15.14 -5.52 26.36
N THR A 234 -14.21 -6.34 26.82
CA THR A 234 -13.08 -5.92 27.67
C THR A 234 -11.77 -6.14 26.91
N LEU A 235 -11.08 -5.06 26.57
CA LEU A 235 -9.78 -5.07 25.90
C LEU A 235 -8.69 -4.64 26.90
N THR A 236 -7.75 -5.54 27.17
CA THR A 236 -6.60 -5.30 28.06
C THR A 236 -5.27 -5.27 27.31
N ASP A 237 -5.17 -6.02 26.22
CA ASP A 237 -4.05 -6.01 25.28
C ASP A 237 -4.49 -6.64 23.94
N GLY A 238 -3.63 -6.58 22.91
CA GLY A 238 -3.89 -7.07 21.56
C GLY A 238 -4.17 -5.94 20.56
N ARG A 239 -4.52 -6.30 19.33
CA ARG A 239 -4.79 -5.36 18.23
C ARG A 239 -6.17 -5.56 17.62
N ILE A 240 -6.93 -4.48 17.46
CA ILE A 240 -8.13 -4.45 16.62
C ILE A 240 -7.79 -3.57 15.41
N GLY A 241 -8.06 -4.05 14.20
CA GLY A 241 -7.85 -3.29 12.96
C GLY A 241 -8.74 -2.04 12.87
N GLY A 242 -8.67 -1.35 11.73
CA GLY A 242 -9.49 -0.16 11.52
C GLY A 242 -10.97 -0.48 11.29
N GLY A 243 -11.85 0.51 11.45
CA GLY A 243 -13.30 0.36 11.30
C GLY A 243 -13.95 -0.38 12.47
N PHE A 244 -13.37 -0.33 13.68
CA PHE A 244 -14.00 -0.87 14.87
C PHE A 244 -15.26 -0.04 15.19
N ARG A 245 -16.41 -0.70 15.31
CA ARG A 245 -17.69 -0.06 15.62
C ARG A 245 -18.28 -0.60 16.91
N VAL A 246 -18.74 0.29 17.78
CA VAL A 246 -19.61 -0.05 18.91
C VAL A 246 -20.98 0.58 18.65
N VAL A 247 -21.99 -0.27 18.46
CA VAL A 247 -23.32 0.13 17.97
C VAL A 247 -24.42 -0.46 18.86
N ASP A 248 -25.63 0.09 18.74
CA ASP A 248 -26.86 -0.46 19.32
C ASP A 248 -26.74 -0.87 20.80
N ALA A 249 -26.34 0.09 21.66
CA ALA A 249 -26.11 -0.08 23.09
C ALA A 249 -24.97 -1.05 23.46
N GLY A 250 -24.02 -1.28 22.56
CA GLY A 250 -22.77 -1.99 22.88
C GLY A 250 -21.96 -1.30 23.98
N VAL A 251 -21.21 -2.09 24.75
CA VAL A 251 -20.38 -1.60 25.86
C VAL A 251 -18.94 -2.06 25.69
N ALA A 252 -17.97 -1.15 25.63
CA ALA A 252 -16.56 -1.51 25.58
C ALA A 252 -15.78 -0.89 26.76
N THR A 253 -14.92 -1.69 27.39
CA THR A 253 -13.92 -1.24 28.37
C THR A 253 -12.53 -1.52 27.82
N ILE A 254 -11.73 -0.47 27.59
CA ILE A 254 -10.43 -0.54 26.93
C ILE A 254 -9.37 -0.02 27.91
N SER A 255 -8.44 -0.88 28.32
CA SER A 255 -7.39 -0.56 29.29
C SER A 255 -5.97 -0.71 28.74
N GLY A 256 -5.85 -1.17 27.49
CA GLY A 256 -4.59 -1.38 26.77
C GLY A 256 -4.85 -1.83 25.33
N GLY A 257 -3.81 -2.32 24.66
CA GLY A 257 -3.87 -2.74 23.25
C GLY A 257 -3.79 -1.59 22.25
N ALA A 258 -4.06 -1.90 20.98
CA ALA A 258 -4.07 -0.95 19.87
C ALA A 258 -5.36 -1.10 19.05
N ILE A 259 -6.03 0.01 18.78
CA ILE A 259 -7.18 0.11 17.90
C ILE A 259 -6.74 0.87 16.65
N GLY A 260 -7.06 0.34 15.47
CA GLY A 260 -6.74 0.99 14.19
C GLY A 260 -7.54 2.26 13.94
N ALA A 261 -7.52 2.74 12.70
CA ALA A 261 -8.27 3.91 12.28
C ALA A 261 -9.80 3.69 12.30
N ASP A 262 -10.59 4.76 12.22
CA ASP A 262 -12.06 4.74 12.11
C ASP A 262 -12.76 3.99 13.26
N PHE A 263 -12.37 4.29 14.51
CA PHE A 263 -13.06 3.78 15.70
C PHE A 263 -14.35 4.57 15.96
N GLU A 264 -15.50 3.96 15.69
CA GLU A 264 -16.81 4.63 15.69
C GLU A 264 -17.75 4.11 16.80
N ILE A 265 -18.37 5.04 17.53
CA ILE A 265 -19.25 4.77 18.68
C ILE A 265 -20.62 5.43 18.43
N THR A 266 -21.63 4.62 18.13
CA THR A 266 -22.97 5.09 17.71
C THR A 266 -24.08 4.34 18.46
N GLY A 267 -25.35 4.70 18.22
CA GLY A 267 -26.50 3.88 18.63
C GLY A 267 -26.71 3.74 20.14
N GLY A 268 -26.36 4.75 20.95
CA GLY A 268 -26.53 4.67 22.41
C GLY A 268 -25.45 3.86 23.15
N SER A 269 -24.36 3.56 22.45
CA SER A 269 -23.25 2.76 22.97
C SER A 269 -22.45 3.47 24.05
N GLN A 270 -21.76 2.68 24.87
CA GLN A 270 -20.96 3.16 25.99
C GLN A 270 -19.52 2.64 25.90
N VAL A 271 -18.54 3.54 25.87
CA VAL A 271 -17.12 3.16 25.87
C VAL A 271 -16.41 3.79 27.05
N THR A 272 -15.61 3.01 27.77
CA THR A 272 -14.69 3.49 28.80
C THR A 272 -13.27 3.14 28.38
N MET A 273 -12.39 4.13 28.34
CA MET A 273 -10.99 3.95 27.93
C MET A 273 -10.03 4.49 28.99
N SER A 274 -9.11 3.66 29.46
CA SER A 274 -8.07 3.99 30.44
C SER A 274 -6.66 3.68 29.98
N GLY A 275 -6.48 3.14 28.77
CA GLY A 275 -5.18 2.90 28.17
C GLY A 275 -5.25 2.46 26.71
N GLY A 276 -4.08 2.14 26.13
CA GLY A 276 -3.95 1.70 24.74
C GLY A 276 -3.69 2.82 23.73
N THR A 277 -3.71 2.51 22.44
CA THR A 277 -3.66 3.50 21.34
C THR A 277 -4.89 3.40 20.45
N VAL A 278 -5.25 4.52 19.83
CA VAL A 278 -6.33 4.63 18.85
C VAL A 278 -5.74 5.30 17.62
N GLY A 279 -6.03 4.78 16.43
CA GLY A 279 -5.67 5.44 15.19
C GLY A 279 -6.59 6.63 14.88
N ARG A 280 -6.34 7.28 13.75
CA ARG A 280 -7.15 8.38 13.21
C ARG A 280 -8.63 8.02 13.07
N GLY A 281 -9.53 8.99 13.13
CA GLY A 281 -10.96 8.79 12.85
C GLY A 281 -11.75 8.26 14.06
N PHE A 282 -11.33 8.63 15.27
CA PHE A 282 -12.08 8.40 16.49
C PHE A 282 -13.38 9.20 16.47
N ALA A 283 -14.51 8.50 16.36
CA ALA A 283 -15.83 9.08 16.21
C ALA A 283 -16.79 8.68 17.34
N VAL A 284 -17.38 9.66 18.02
CA VAL A 284 -18.41 9.50 19.05
C VAL A 284 -19.64 10.30 18.64
N ASP A 285 -20.67 9.59 18.17
CA ASP A 285 -21.89 10.21 17.65
C ASP A 285 -22.92 10.52 18.74
N LEU A 286 -23.87 11.39 18.39
CA LEU A 286 -24.96 11.80 19.29
C LEU A 286 -25.73 10.58 19.83
N GLY A 287 -26.03 10.62 21.13
CA GLY A 287 -26.74 9.56 21.84
C GLY A 287 -25.82 8.52 22.47
N SER A 288 -24.57 8.39 22.03
CA SER A 288 -23.54 7.55 22.65
C SER A 288 -22.86 8.26 23.83
N ALA A 289 -22.12 7.50 24.65
CA ALA A 289 -21.33 8.02 25.74
C ALA A 289 -19.93 7.40 25.78
N THR A 290 -18.90 8.23 25.87
CA THR A 290 -17.52 7.81 26.04
C THR A 290 -16.95 8.41 27.31
N THR A 291 -16.25 7.61 28.10
CA THR A 291 -15.46 8.07 29.25
C THR A 291 -13.97 7.83 29.00
N LEU A 292 -13.17 8.88 29.04
CA LEU A 292 -11.71 8.78 29.04
C LEU A 292 -11.19 8.93 30.47
N ILE A 293 -10.45 7.94 30.94
CA ILE A 293 -9.85 7.88 32.27
C ILE A 293 -8.36 8.17 32.13
N GLY A 294 -7.93 9.32 32.64
CA GLY A 294 -6.58 9.82 32.40
C GLY A 294 -6.31 11.17 33.04
N GLY A 295 -5.31 11.89 32.55
CA GLY A 295 -4.96 13.22 33.02
C GLY A 295 -4.37 14.07 31.89
N GLU A 296 -3.94 15.28 32.23
CA GLU A 296 -3.29 16.20 31.28
C GLU A 296 -4.16 16.53 30.07
N PHE A 297 -5.49 16.51 30.24
CA PHE A 297 -6.43 16.83 29.19
C PHE A 297 -6.32 18.31 28.79
N GLN A 298 -6.07 18.55 27.51
CA GLN A 298 -5.95 19.89 26.95
C GLN A 298 -6.73 20.00 25.65
N LEU A 299 -7.45 21.10 25.46
CA LEU A 299 -8.05 21.50 24.20
C LEU A 299 -7.28 22.72 23.70
N ASP A 300 -6.66 22.62 22.53
CA ASP A 300 -5.85 23.69 21.92
C ASP A 300 -4.75 24.20 22.87
N GLY A 301 -4.11 23.25 23.59
CA GLY A 301 -3.09 23.53 24.59
C GLY A 301 -3.60 24.11 25.91
N ALA A 302 -4.90 24.42 26.02
CA ALA A 302 -5.50 24.89 27.28
C ALA A 302 -5.99 23.70 28.11
N PRO A 303 -5.60 23.57 29.40
CA PRO A 303 -6.12 22.52 30.27
C PRO A 303 -7.64 22.57 30.40
N ILE A 304 -8.30 21.41 30.30
CA ILE A 304 -9.74 21.27 30.45
C ILE A 304 -10.12 20.20 31.48
N THR A 305 -11.30 20.33 32.07
CA THR A 305 -11.89 19.30 32.96
C THR A 305 -13.07 18.56 32.32
N GLY A 306 -13.45 18.94 31.09
CA GLY A 306 -14.56 18.34 30.34
C GLY A 306 -14.67 18.92 28.93
N LEU A 307 -15.38 18.23 28.04
CA LEU A 307 -15.55 18.61 26.63
C LEU A 307 -17.04 18.58 26.23
N SER A 308 -17.83 19.54 26.74
CA SER A 308 -19.28 19.56 26.47
C SER A 308 -19.63 19.99 25.04
N GLY A 309 -18.77 20.77 24.38
CA GLY A 309 -19.01 21.32 23.04
C GLY A 309 -18.71 20.39 21.87
N GLY A 310 -18.11 19.22 22.12
CA GLY A 310 -17.53 18.39 21.06
C GLY A 310 -16.22 18.97 20.51
N LEU A 311 -15.75 18.44 19.37
CA LEU A 311 -14.60 19.00 18.62
C LEU A 311 -15.09 19.81 17.42
N GLY A 312 -14.56 21.03 17.28
CA GLY A 312 -14.76 21.88 16.11
C GLY A 312 -13.56 21.79 15.15
N THR A 313 -13.74 22.20 13.89
CA THR A 313 -12.63 22.29 12.92
C THR A 313 -11.45 23.09 13.49
N GLY A 314 -10.23 22.58 13.32
CA GLY A 314 -9.00 23.16 13.88
C GLY A 314 -8.72 22.82 15.34
N SER A 315 -9.65 22.19 16.06
CA SER A 315 -9.46 21.84 17.47
C SER A 315 -8.51 20.64 17.63
N VAL A 316 -7.58 20.74 18.58
CA VAL A 316 -6.64 19.66 18.91
C VAL A 316 -6.85 19.27 20.38
N PHE A 317 -7.52 18.14 20.60
CA PHE A 317 -7.76 17.58 21.92
C PHE A 317 -6.69 16.54 22.27
N THR A 318 -5.95 16.78 23.33
CA THR A 318 -4.81 15.94 23.74
C THR A 318 -4.96 15.50 25.19
N GLY A 319 -4.27 14.42 25.56
CA GLY A 319 -4.15 13.98 26.93
C GLY A 319 -3.33 12.71 27.08
N ALA A 320 -3.23 12.23 28.32
CA ALA A 320 -2.64 10.94 28.63
C ALA A 320 -3.64 10.05 29.37
N LEU A 321 -3.82 8.83 28.92
CA LEU A 321 -4.67 7.83 29.56
C LEU A 321 -4.00 7.30 30.85
N ALA A 322 -4.77 6.65 31.72
CA ALA A 322 -4.30 6.18 33.02
C ALA A 322 -3.12 5.19 32.94
N ASP A 323 -2.98 4.44 31.83
CA ASP A 323 -1.84 3.56 31.58
C ASP A 323 -0.57 4.26 31.05
N GLY A 324 -0.63 5.59 30.90
CA GLY A 324 0.44 6.46 30.40
C GLY A 324 0.51 6.61 28.88
N SER A 325 -0.38 5.98 28.10
CA SER A 325 -0.45 6.25 26.66
C SER A 325 -0.93 7.67 26.38
N VAL A 326 -0.36 8.28 25.34
CA VAL A 326 -0.71 9.63 24.89
C VAL A 326 -1.63 9.51 23.70
N PHE A 327 -2.60 10.42 23.59
CA PHE A 327 -3.49 10.51 22.43
C PHE A 327 -3.60 11.94 21.94
N ILE A 328 -3.92 12.08 20.65
CA ILE A 328 -4.28 13.32 20.00
C ILE A 328 -5.55 13.03 19.20
N PHE A 329 -6.56 13.87 19.37
CA PHE A 329 -7.78 13.82 18.57
C PHE A 329 -8.00 15.18 17.89
N SER A 330 -8.14 15.16 16.57
CA SER A 330 -8.39 16.34 15.73
C SER A 330 -9.39 16.02 14.61
N PRO A 331 -10.40 16.86 14.37
CA PRO A 331 -11.30 16.74 13.23
C PRO A 331 -10.63 17.14 11.91
N ASP A 332 -9.42 17.72 11.95
CA ASP A 332 -8.72 18.13 10.76
C ASP A 332 -8.31 16.90 9.94
N VAL A 333 -8.63 16.97 8.63
CA VAL A 333 -8.27 15.95 7.65
C VAL A 333 -7.44 16.58 6.57
N SER A 334 -6.53 15.80 5.98
CA SER A 334 -5.86 16.26 4.79
C SER A 334 -6.87 16.46 3.66
N PRO A 335 -6.79 17.59 2.94
CA PRO A 335 -7.67 17.88 1.82
C PRO A 335 -7.45 16.96 0.61
N PHE A 336 -6.46 16.06 0.67
CA PHE A 336 -6.06 15.13 -0.38
C PHE A 336 -6.25 13.65 0.00
N GLY A 337 -6.82 13.39 1.18
CA GLY A 337 -7.42 12.11 1.54
C GLY A 337 -6.45 11.11 2.19
N GLN A 338 -6.91 10.45 3.24
CA GLN A 338 -7.55 9.14 3.21
C GLN A 338 -7.86 8.79 4.67
N GLY A 339 -9.06 9.13 5.14
CA GLY A 339 -9.49 8.91 6.51
C GLY A 339 -10.49 9.96 6.97
N ALA A 340 -11.41 9.58 7.84
CA ALA A 340 -12.23 10.55 8.56
C ALA A 340 -11.38 11.21 9.65
N GLY A 341 -11.59 12.51 9.87
CA GLY A 341 -11.05 13.20 11.03
C GLY A 341 -11.79 12.74 12.28
N ASP A 342 -11.21 13.00 13.44
CA ASP A 342 -11.84 12.65 14.69
C ASP A 342 -13.12 13.48 14.88
N ARG A 343 -14.20 12.82 15.31
CA ARG A 343 -15.51 13.46 15.46
C ARG A 343 -16.03 13.18 16.85
N ILE A 344 -16.00 14.16 17.74
CA ILE A 344 -16.63 14.03 19.05
C ILE A 344 -17.84 14.94 19.08
N ALA A 345 -19.04 14.36 19.09
CA ALA A 345 -20.27 15.12 19.16
C ALA A 345 -20.43 15.82 20.54
N PRO A 346 -21.19 16.93 20.62
CA PRO A 346 -21.43 17.60 21.89
C PRO A 346 -22.07 16.69 22.94
N ASN A 347 -21.62 16.82 24.19
CA ASN A 347 -22.12 16.09 25.36
C ASN A 347 -22.01 14.55 25.30
N THR A 348 -21.17 13.99 24.43
CA THR A 348 -20.94 12.53 24.38
C THR A 348 -19.68 12.10 25.13
N LEU A 349 -18.77 13.03 25.46
CA LEU A 349 -17.50 12.74 26.12
C LEU A 349 -17.49 13.17 27.60
N THR A 350 -17.17 12.22 28.48
CA THR A 350 -16.86 12.46 29.90
C THR A 350 -15.36 12.27 30.13
N LEU A 351 -14.73 13.24 30.81
CA LEU A 351 -13.33 13.13 31.23
C LEU A 351 -13.30 12.77 32.72
N GLN A 352 -12.65 11.66 33.04
CA GLN A 352 -12.46 11.21 34.41
C GLN A 352 -10.98 11.31 34.76
N ALA A 353 -10.64 12.22 35.67
CA ALA A 353 -9.28 12.38 36.14
C ALA A 353 -8.78 11.13 36.87
N ALA A 354 -7.59 10.66 36.51
CA ALA A 354 -6.84 9.62 37.18
C ALA A 354 -5.43 10.13 37.52
N PRO A 355 -4.85 9.75 38.68
CA PRO A 355 -3.46 10.05 38.99
C PRO A 355 -2.54 9.41 37.95
N LEU A 356 -1.78 10.24 37.24
CA LEU A 356 -0.71 9.78 36.37
C LEU A 356 0.60 9.73 37.15
N ALA A 357 1.48 8.80 36.80
CA ALA A 357 2.87 8.90 37.24
C ALA A 357 3.45 10.26 36.79
N PRO A 358 4.32 10.91 37.58
CA PRO A 358 5.02 12.10 37.11
C PRO A 358 5.75 11.80 35.79
N ALA A 359 5.68 12.71 34.82
CA ALA A 359 6.42 12.57 33.57
C ALA A 359 7.92 12.52 33.87
N ASP A 360 8.61 11.51 33.34
CA ASP A 360 10.07 11.44 33.43
C ASP A 360 10.65 12.37 32.37
N THR A 361 11.16 13.52 32.82
CA THR A 361 11.79 14.54 31.96
C THR A 361 13.28 14.32 31.76
N THR A 362 13.84 13.21 32.27
CA THR A 362 15.20 12.82 31.92
C THR A 362 15.24 12.42 30.44
N PRO A 363 16.22 12.91 29.64
CA PRO A 363 16.33 12.51 28.24
C PRO A 363 16.46 10.99 28.10
N MET A 364 15.58 10.38 27.32
CA MET A 364 15.55 8.94 27.05
C MET A 364 16.28 8.63 25.74
N THR A 365 16.94 7.49 25.66
CA THR A 365 17.47 6.94 24.41
C THR A 365 17.04 5.48 24.26
N VAL A 366 16.47 5.13 23.12
CA VAL A 366 16.08 3.76 22.78
C VAL A 366 16.89 3.33 21.56
N SER A 367 17.65 2.25 21.71
CA SER A 367 18.50 1.70 20.65
C SER A 367 18.05 0.32 20.13
N ALA A 368 17.13 -0.34 20.86
CA ALA A 368 16.51 -1.61 20.49
C ALA A 368 15.20 -1.80 21.29
N GLY A 369 14.30 -2.64 20.77
CA GLY A 369 13.03 -2.96 21.43
C GLY A 369 11.96 -1.87 21.31
N ALA A 370 10.89 -2.02 22.09
CA ALA A 370 9.79 -1.06 22.13
C ALA A 370 10.18 0.16 22.99
N GLY A 371 9.91 1.35 22.47
CA GLY A 371 10.04 2.61 23.23
C GLY A 371 8.89 2.85 24.22
N PRO A 372 8.78 4.07 24.79
CA PRO A 372 7.66 4.43 25.64
C PRO A 372 6.32 4.37 24.86
N LYS A 373 5.21 4.42 25.60
CA LYS A 373 3.86 4.41 25.00
C LYS A 373 3.50 5.71 24.25
N GLY A 374 4.24 6.77 24.50
CA GLY A 374 4.07 8.11 23.92
C GLY A 374 4.96 9.08 24.70
N LEU A 375 4.96 10.35 24.31
CA LEU A 375 5.69 11.39 25.03
C LEU A 375 4.74 12.44 25.58
N ARG A 376 4.83 12.66 26.88
CA ARG A 376 4.09 13.68 27.63
C ARG A 376 4.91 14.98 27.69
N ALA A 377 4.28 16.02 28.22
CA ALA A 377 4.86 17.35 28.31
C ALA A 377 6.26 17.35 28.97
N GLY A 378 7.23 17.96 28.29
CA GLY A 378 8.61 18.09 28.74
C GLY A 378 9.48 16.84 28.60
N GLN A 379 8.95 15.72 28.11
CA GLN A 379 9.76 14.53 27.86
C GLN A 379 10.59 14.67 26.59
N THR A 380 11.77 14.03 26.58
CA THR A 380 12.65 13.97 25.41
C THR A 380 13.03 12.53 25.12
N LEU A 381 12.91 12.11 23.86
CA LEU A 381 13.28 10.77 23.40
C LEU A 381 14.19 10.84 22.18
N THR A 382 15.27 10.07 22.19
CA THR A 382 16.11 9.80 21.02
C THR A 382 16.00 8.33 20.59
N VAL A 383 15.60 8.09 19.35
CA VAL A 383 15.53 6.77 18.71
C VAL A 383 16.79 6.55 17.88
N THR A 384 17.45 5.40 18.05
CA THR A 384 18.70 5.03 17.38
C THR A 384 18.72 3.53 17.05
N GLY A 385 19.71 3.07 16.28
CA GLY A 385 19.93 1.63 16.04
C GLY A 385 18.74 0.96 15.37
N ASP A 386 18.30 -0.16 15.94
CA ASP A 386 17.16 -0.98 15.46
C ASP A 386 15.91 -0.80 16.35
N ALA A 387 15.83 0.30 17.10
CA ALA A 387 14.67 0.61 17.92
C ALA A 387 13.41 0.74 17.05
N ALA A 388 12.28 0.24 17.55
CA ALA A 388 11.00 0.35 16.87
C ALA A 388 9.97 0.99 17.81
N LEU A 389 9.48 2.17 17.45
CA LEU A 389 8.30 2.75 18.07
C LEU A 389 7.05 2.16 17.40
N ARG A 390 6.01 1.94 18.20
CA ARG A 390 4.74 1.36 17.76
C ARG A 390 3.95 2.28 16.83
N ASP A 391 2.96 1.70 16.15
CA ASP A 391 1.94 2.48 15.44
C ASP A 391 1.17 3.40 16.38
N ASN A 392 0.65 4.51 15.85
CA ASN A 392 -0.10 5.54 16.57
C ASN A 392 0.69 6.11 17.75
N PHE A 393 2.01 6.27 17.58
CA PHE A 393 2.85 6.90 18.58
C PHE A 393 2.53 8.39 18.64
N ALA A 394 2.16 8.88 19.83
CA ALA A 394 1.81 10.28 20.03
C ALA A 394 2.82 11.02 20.91
N ALA A 395 3.13 12.27 20.56
CA ALA A 395 3.96 13.18 21.36
C ALA A 395 3.27 14.54 21.56
N VAL A 396 3.14 14.98 22.82
CA VAL A 396 2.44 16.24 23.16
C VAL A 396 3.32 17.07 24.07
N ASP A 397 3.57 18.33 23.67
CA ASP A 397 4.45 19.26 24.39
C ASP A 397 5.85 18.66 24.67
N ALA A 398 6.37 17.86 23.74
CA ALA A 398 7.56 17.00 23.93
C ALA A 398 8.63 17.20 22.83
N THR A 399 9.75 16.49 22.97
CA THR A 399 10.82 16.44 21.97
C THR A 399 11.13 15.01 21.54
N LEU A 400 11.09 14.75 20.24
CA LEU A 400 11.41 13.45 19.64
C LEU A 400 12.53 13.63 18.61
N THR A 401 13.61 12.86 18.75
CA THR A 401 14.70 12.81 17.77
C THR A 401 14.86 11.40 17.24
N ILE A 402 14.84 11.23 15.91
CA ILE A 402 14.98 9.94 15.23
C ILE A 402 16.28 9.97 14.44
N ASN A 403 17.30 9.28 14.94
CA ASN A 403 18.61 9.15 14.29
C ASN A 403 18.78 7.81 13.56
N GLY A 404 17.80 6.90 13.68
CA GLY A 404 17.80 5.54 13.15
C GLY A 404 16.55 4.80 13.63
N GLY A 405 16.47 3.49 13.39
CA GLY A 405 15.34 2.66 13.77
C GLY A 405 14.09 2.87 12.91
N SER A 406 12.95 2.46 13.44
CA SER A 406 11.64 2.67 12.83
C SER A 406 10.63 3.30 13.80
N VAL A 407 9.72 4.08 13.25
CA VAL A 407 8.46 4.47 13.89
C VAL A 407 7.34 3.91 13.04
N GLY A 408 6.37 3.26 13.67
CA GLY A 408 5.21 2.69 13.00
C GLY A 408 4.35 3.72 12.25
N GLU A 409 3.22 3.25 11.74
CA GLU A 409 2.26 4.13 11.05
C GLU A 409 1.58 5.09 12.03
N GLY A 410 1.15 6.26 11.57
CA GLY A 410 0.34 7.17 12.39
C GLY A 410 1.14 7.90 13.48
N LEU A 411 2.37 8.34 13.20
CA LEU A 411 3.07 9.23 14.13
C LEU A 411 2.32 10.56 14.24
N GLU A 412 1.86 10.92 15.44
CA GLU A 412 1.14 12.16 15.67
C GLU A 412 1.83 13.01 16.73
N PHE A 413 1.83 14.32 16.54
CA PHE A 413 2.38 15.20 17.55
C PHE A 413 1.76 16.60 17.52
N ALA A 414 1.65 17.20 18.71
CA ALA A 414 1.10 18.54 18.92
C ALA A 414 2.02 19.34 19.83
N ARG A 415 2.23 20.63 19.51
CA ARG A 415 3.12 21.54 20.25
C ARG A 415 4.49 20.94 20.59
N SER A 416 5.00 20.09 19.70
CA SER A 416 6.19 19.28 19.93
C SER A 416 7.26 19.57 18.89
N ALA A 417 8.52 19.34 19.26
CA ALA A 417 9.66 19.43 18.36
C ALA A 417 10.08 18.01 17.93
N VAL A 418 9.97 17.72 16.63
CA VAL A 418 10.36 16.42 16.06
C VAL A 418 11.52 16.63 15.09
N THR A 419 12.61 15.88 15.28
CA THR A 419 13.77 15.91 14.39
C THR A 419 14.02 14.53 13.82
N ILE A 420 14.07 14.41 12.49
CA ILE A 420 14.33 13.17 11.76
C ILE A 420 15.66 13.33 11.03
N ASN A 421 16.69 12.67 11.55
CA ASN A 421 18.04 12.66 10.97
C ASN A 421 18.34 11.36 10.20
N GLY A 422 17.54 10.31 10.43
CA GLY A 422 17.71 8.98 9.84
C GLY A 422 16.53 8.05 10.19
N GLY A 423 16.64 6.77 9.82
CA GLY A 423 15.61 5.77 10.10
C GLY A 423 14.41 5.81 9.15
N VAL A 424 13.35 5.09 9.50
CA VAL A 424 12.10 5.00 8.73
C VAL A 424 10.92 5.40 9.61
N VAL A 425 10.13 6.38 9.17
CA VAL A 425 8.83 6.70 9.78
C VAL A 425 7.73 6.22 8.85
N GLY A 426 6.81 5.41 9.37
CA GLY A 426 5.67 4.89 8.61
C GLY A 426 4.77 5.99 8.03
N PRO A 427 3.82 5.62 7.16
CA PRO A 427 2.84 6.56 6.61
C PRO A 427 1.94 7.20 7.67
N GLY A 428 1.29 8.31 7.30
CA GLY A 428 0.25 8.95 8.10
C GLY A 428 0.76 9.83 9.24
N VAL A 429 1.84 10.56 9.01
CA VAL A 429 2.41 11.45 10.02
C VAL A 429 1.61 12.74 10.12
N ASN A 430 1.18 13.14 11.32
CA ASN A 430 0.40 14.36 11.54
C ASN A 430 1.12 15.31 12.50
N ALA A 431 1.49 16.49 11.99
CA ALA A 431 1.98 17.61 12.78
C ALA A 431 0.84 18.58 13.08
N PHE A 432 0.32 18.56 14.30
CA PHE A 432 -0.77 19.43 14.78
C PHE A 432 -0.24 20.69 15.47
N ASP A 433 -1.15 21.63 15.72
CA ASP A 433 -0.90 23.00 16.20
C ASP A 433 0.35 23.19 17.07
N GLY A 434 1.13 24.20 16.68
CA GLY A 434 2.37 24.61 17.36
C GLY A 434 3.54 23.63 17.22
N SER A 435 3.46 22.62 16.36
CA SER A 435 4.56 21.66 16.18
C SER A 435 5.63 22.14 15.21
N GLU A 436 6.87 21.75 15.47
CA GLU A 436 8.01 21.97 14.59
C GLU A 436 8.61 20.64 14.18
N VAL A 437 8.77 20.43 12.87
CA VAL A 437 9.41 19.24 12.32
C VAL A 437 10.64 19.63 11.53
N VAL A 438 11.76 18.99 11.83
CA VAL A 438 13.02 19.17 11.11
C VAL A 438 13.44 17.83 10.51
N ILE A 439 13.55 17.76 9.18
CA ILE A 439 13.99 16.56 8.46
C ILE A 439 15.34 16.87 7.81
N THR A 440 16.39 16.16 8.23
CA THR A 440 17.74 16.26 7.67
C THR A 440 18.18 14.98 6.98
N GLY A 441 17.48 13.86 7.21
CA GLY A 441 17.75 12.54 6.63
C GLY A 441 16.61 11.55 6.92
N GLY A 442 16.83 10.27 6.59
CA GLY A 442 15.84 9.20 6.76
C GLY A 442 14.75 9.19 5.69
N THR A 443 13.79 8.28 5.85
CA THR A 443 12.62 8.13 4.97
C THR A 443 11.35 8.27 5.78
N VAL A 444 10.44 9.12 5.32
CA VAL A 444 9.11 9.30 5.90
C VAL A 444 8.07 8.90 4.87
N GLY A 445 7.17 7.99 5.25
CA GLY A 445 6.13 7.45 4.37
C GLY A 445 5.17 8.51 3.82
N PHE A 446 4.22 8.06 3.00
CA PHE A 446 3.20 8.93 2.43
C PHE A 446 2.18 9.43 3.46
N GLY A 447 1.51 10.55 3.15
CA GLY A 447 0.49 11.13 4.01
C GLY A 447 1.10 11.85 5.20
N PHE A 448 2.09 12.71 4.96
CA PHE A 448 2.66 13.61 5.95
C PHE A 448 1.86 14.92 5.94
N ASP A 449 1.09 15.18 6.98
CA ASP A 449 0.20 16.33 7.05
C ASP A 449 0.71 17.35 8.07
N VAL A 450 0.90 18.59 7.63
CA VAL A 450 1.31 19.74 8.44
C VAL A 450 0.10 20.64 8.66
N PHE A 451 -0.52 20.56 9.83
CA PHE A 451 -1.73 21.30 10.16
C PHE A 451 -1.45 22.71 10.68
N THR A 452 -2.51 23.50 10.81
CA THR A 452 -2.52 24.91 11.24
C THR A 452 -1.52 25.16 12.37
N GLY A 453 -0.73 26.23 12.26
CA GLY A 453 0.23 26.64 13.30
C GLY A 453 1.51 25.79 13.36
N SER A 454 1.63 24.74 12.54
CA SER A 454 2.83 23.89 12.49
C SER A 454 3.80 24.31 11.40
N ARG A 455 5.06 23.93 11.56
CA ARG A 455 6.14 24.21 10.62
C ARG A 455 6.92 22.95 10.27
N LEU A 456 7.13 22.74 8.97
CA LEU A 456 8.07 21.77 8.42
C LEU A 456 9.34 22.49 7.93
N THR A 457 10.51 22.00 8.34
CA THR A 457 11.81 22.38 7.79
C THR A 457 12.51 21.14 7.26
N MET A 458 12.90 21.16 5.98
CA MET A 458 13.55 20.02 5.33
C MET A 458 14.83 20.46 4.63
N THR A 459 15.94 19.81 4.97
CA THR A 459 17.27 20.04 4.37
C THR A 459 17.84 18.78 3.72
N GLY A 460 17.19 17.62 3.92
CA GLY A 460 17.63 16.32 3.43
C GLY A 460 16.56 15.24 3.71
N GLY A 461 16.88 13.99 3.40
CA GLY A 461 15.96 12.85 3.56
C GLY A 461 14.97 12.68 2.41
N GLU A 462 14.10 11.69 2.57
CA GLU A 462 13.01 11.35 1.65
C GLU A 462 11.68 11.49 2.37
N LEU A 463 10.75 12.17 1.72
CA LEU A 463 9.43 12.45 2.24
C LEU A 463 8.40 12.06 1.17
N GLY A 464 7.43 11.23 1.54
CA GLY A 464 6.33 10.88 0.67
C GLY A 464 5.40 12.06 0.38
N THR A 465 4.17 11.77 -0.08
CA THR A 465 3.16 12.81 -0.29
C THR A 465 2.93 13.62 0.99
N THR A 466 3.08 14.94 0.85
CA THR A 466 3.06 15.90 1.96
C THR A 466 1.99 16.95 1.72
N SER A 467 1.08 17.13 2.68
CA SER A 467 0.11 18.23 2.67
C SER A 467 0.53 19.31 3.66
N VAL A 468 0.64 20.55 3.19
CA VAL A 468 0.84 21.73 4.03
C VAL A 468 -0.51 22.45 4.10
N ASN A 469 -1.23 22.26 5.21
CA ASN A 469 -2.60 22.73 5.37
C ASN A 469 -2.70 24.22 5.71
N SER A 470 -3.94 24.71 5.86
CA SER A 470 -4.21 26.13 6.13
C SER A 470 -3.46 26.65 7.35
N GLY A 471 -2.81 27.80 7.24
CA GLY A 471 -2.08 28.43 8.34
C GLY A 471 -0.83 27.68 8.78
N SER A 472 -0.31 26.75 7.98
CA SER A 472 0.97 26.07 8.24
C SER A 472 2.05 26.48 7.23
N GLU A 473 3.30 26.16 7.58
CA GLU A 473 4.48 26.63 6.86
C GLU A 473 5.40 25.46 6.51
N ALA A 474 5.97 25.47 5.30
CA ALA A 474 7.02 24.55 4.89
C ALA A 474 8.25 25.30 4.36
N HIS A 475 9.44 24.94 4.84
CA HIS A 475 10.73 25.43 4.33
C HIS A 475 11.56 24.26 3.81
N ILE A 476 11.74 24.18 2.51
CA ILE A 476 12.44 23.08 1.85
C ILE A 476 13.70 23.64 1.17
N SER A 477 14.85 23.09 1.52
CA SER A 477 16.16 23.50 0.97
C SER A 477 16.98 22.33 0.44
N GLY A 478 16.51 21.09 0.64
CA GLY A 478 17.17 19.87 0.21
C GLY A 478 16.28 18.64 0.42
N GLY A 479 16.81 17.47 0.07
CA GLY A 479 16.09 16.20 0.15
C GLY A 479 15.12 15.98 -1.02
N MET A 480 14.29 14.95 -0.87
CA MET A 480 13.38 14.46 -1.90
C MET A 480 11.95 14.45 -1.36
N VAL A 481 11.01 15.08 -2.07
CA VAL A 481 9.59 15.09 -1.72
C VAL A 481 8.79 14.52 -2.87
N ASP A 482 8.06 13.42 -2.65
CA ASP A 482 7.32 12.77 -3.73
C ASP A 482 6.20 13.66 -4.28
N ALA A 483 5.44 14.32 -3.41
CA ALA A 483 4.45 15.31 -3.79
C ALA A 483 4.27 16.34 -2.68
N LEU A 484 4.22 17.62 -3.04
CA LEU A 484 3.99 18.75 -2.13
C LEU A 484 2.67 19.43 -2.46
N LEU A 485 1.73 19.35 -1.52
CA LEU A 485 0.36 19.78 -1.70
C LEU A 485 0.06 20.93 -0.74
N LEU A 486 0.00 22.15 -1.27
CA LEU A 486 -0.26 23.36 -0.49
C LEU A 486 -1.77 23.63 -0.42
N GLY A 487 -2.32 23.55 0.78
CA GLY A 487 -3.71 23.86 1.11
C GLY A 487 -3.98 25.37 1.13
N HIS A 488 -5.26 25.75 1.17
CA HIS A 488 -5.67 27.15 1.23
C HIS A 488 -5.02 27.88 2.41
N GLY A 489 -4.39 29.05 2.21
CA GLY A 489 -3.77 29.82 3.29
C GLY A 489 -2.49 29.22 3.87
N SER A 490 -1.96 28.15 3.27
CA SER A 490 -0.63 27.62 3.61
C SER A 490 0.47 28.45 2.96
N THR A 491 1.69 28.35 3.50
CA THR A 491 2.88 28.95 2.90
C THR A 491 4.00 27.95 2.70
N ALA A 492 4.76 28.09 1.62
CA ALA A 492 5.96 27.30 1.38
C ALA A 492 7.10 28.16 0.83
N THR A 493 8.31 27.94 1.33
CA THR A 493 9.55 28.47 0.75
C THR A 493 10.40 27.30 0.27
N ILE A 494 10.72 27.27 -1.02
CA ILE A 494 11.49 26.20 -1.67
C ILE A 494 12.76 26.82 -2.27
N THR A 495 13.91 26.47 -1.69
CA THR A 495 15.23 26.98 -2.09
C THR A 495 16.15 25.89 -2.64
N GLY A 496 15.70 24.63 -2.62
CA GLY A 496 16.45 23.46 -3.04
C GLY A 496 15.61 22.18 -2.87
N GLY A 497 16.25 21.02 -3.09
CA GLY A 497 15.60 19.70 -3.04
C GLY A 497 14.95 19.29 -4.37
N ASP A 498 14.43 18.06 -4.42
CA ASP A 498 13.76 17.49 -5.58
C ASP A 498 12.28 17.20 -5.25
N ILE A 499 11.36 17.89 -5.91
CA ILE A 499 9.91 17.73 -5.74
C ILE A 499 9.36 16.91 -6.92
N GLY A 500 8.72 15.77 -6.66
CA GLY A 500 8.01 15.00 -7.68
C GLY A 500 8.62 13.68 -8.12
N THR A 501 9.35 13.01 -7.26
CA THR A 501 10.21 11.85 -7.59
C THR A 501 9.53 10.50 -7.54
N GLY A 502 8.37 10.38 -6.88
CA GLY A 502 7.73 9.09 -6.59
C GLY A 502 7.14 8.36 -7.81
N GLY A 503 7.11 8.98 -9.00
CA GLY A 503 6.47 8.41 -10.21
C GLY A 503 4.98 8.11 -10.04
N ALA A 504 4.35 8.60 -8.97
CA ALA A 504 2.91 8.55 -8.79
C ALA A 504 2.24 9.50 -9.79
N ALA A 505 1.14 9.07 -10.41
CA ALA A 505 0.39 9.83 -11.43
C ALA A 505 -0.29 11.12 -10.91
N LEU A 506 0.03 11.57 -9.70
CA LEU A 506 -0.50 12.79 -9.11
C LEU A 506 0.44 13.96 -9.41
N SER A 507 -0.09 15.19 -9.41
CA SER A 507 0.74 16.41 -9.47
C SER A 507 1.76 16.41 -8.33
N SER A 508 3.04 16.58 -8.68
CA SER A 508 4.15 16.62 -7.73
C SER A 508 4.22 17.90 -6.92
N PHE A 509 3.78 19.01 -7.49
CA PHE A 509 3.57 20.27 -6.78
C PHE A 509 2.15 20.75 -7.05
N PHE A 510 1.37 21.01 -6.00
CA PHE A 510 -0.01 21.47 -6.13
C PHE A 510 -0.30 22.63 -5.19
N ALA A 511 -0.41 23.83 -5.73
CA ALA A 511 -0.80 25.03 -5.00
C ALA A 511 -2.30 25.31 -5.19
N ARG A 512 -3.07 25.30 -4.08
CA ARG A 512 -4.50 25.64 -4.06
C ARG A 512 -4.73 27.14 -3.97
N ASP A 513 -5.97 27.55 -4.24
CA ASP A 513 -6.45 28.92 -4.03
C ASP A 513 -6.06 29.47 -2.65
N GLY A 514 -5.49 30.67 -2.59
CA GLY A 514 -5.03 31.31 -1.37
C GLY A 514 -3.77 30.72 -0.73
N SER A 515 -3.15 29.68 -1.29
CA SER A 515 -1.80 29.26 -0.87
C SER A 515 -0.72 30.20 -1.41
N ILE A 516 0.39 30.33 -0.68
CA ILE A 516 1.55 31.14 -1.09
C ILE A 516 2.76 30.22 -1.21
N ALA A 517 3.47 30.30 -2.33
CA ALA A 517 4.71 29.56 -2.51
C ALA A 517 5.81 30.46 -3.07
N GLU A 518 6.96 30.51 -2.40
CA GLU A 518 8.16 31.21 -2.87
C GLU A 518 9.19 30.17 -3.31
N ILE A 519 9.44 30.08 -4.61
CA ILE A 519 10.32 29.07 -5.20
C ILE A 519 11.53 29.76 -5.81
N ALA A 520 12.69 29.59 -5.18
CA ALA A 520 13.97 30.15 -5.59
C ALA A 520 15.00 29.07 -5.97
N GLY A 521 14.65 27.80 -5.86
CA GLY A 521 15.54 26.69 -6.22
C GLY A 521 14.87 25.32 -6.22
N GLY A 522 15.69 24.29 -6.42
CA GLY A 522 15.24 22.89 -6.43
C GLY A 522 14.88 22.36 -7.82
N GLY A 523 14.52 21.08 -7.89
CA GLY A 523 14.13 20.36 -9.12
C GLY A 523 12.68 19.96 -9.03
N PHE A 524 11.94 20.09 -10.12
CA PHE A 524 10.52 19.76 -10.18
C PHE A 524 10.29 18.76 -11.30
N SER A 525 9.52 17.72 -11.01
CA SER A 525 9.01 16.85 -12.08
C SER A 525 7.90 17.57 -12.86
N ALA A 526 7.39 16.93 -13.91
CA ALA A 526 6.44 17.55 -14.83
C ALA A 526 5.09 17.96 -14.18
N GLY A 527 4.71 17.36 -13.06
CA GLY A 527 3.44 17.59 -12.38
C GLY A 527 3.37 18.88 -11.57
N PHE A 528 3.40 20.05 -12.22
CA PHE A 528 3.29 21.35 -11.55
C PHE A 528 1.91 21.96 -11.71
N THR A 529 1.14 22.11 -10.63
CA THR A 529 -0.19 22.73 -10.66
C THR A 529 -0.26 23.95 -9.75
N ALA A 530 -0.53 25.12 -10.34
CA ALA A 530 -0.86 26.36 -9.63
C ALA A 530 -2.29 26.77 -9.95
N SER A 531 -3.19 26.61 -8.98
CA SER A 531 -4.63 26.84 -9.16
C SER A 531 -4.97 28.32 -9.18
N SER A 532 -6.14 28.67 -9.73
CA SER A 532 -6.63 30.04 -9.67
C SER A 532 -6.66 30.53 -8.22
N GLY A 533 -6.07 31.70 -7.98
CA GLY A 533 -6.01 32.36 -6.67
C GLY A 533 -4.89 31.90 -5.74
N SER A 534 -4.05 30.92 -6.12
CA SER A 534 -2.75 30.74 -5.47
C SER A 534 -1.80 31.91 -5.79
N ASP A 535 -0.83 32.17 -4.93
CA ASP A 535 0.25 33.14 -5.16
C ASP A 535 1.60 32.43 -5.17
N VAL A 536 1.99 31.93 -6.35
CA VAL A 536 3.27 31.24 -6.53
C VAL A 536 4.28 32.19 -7.15
N THR A 537 5.34 32.51 -6.44
CA THR A 537 6.45 33.32 -6.96
C THR A 537 7.61 32.41 -7.37
N LEU A 538 8.01 32.50 -8.64
CA LEU A 538 9.23 31.88 -9.15
C LEU A 538 10.35 32.93 -9.20
N THR A 539 11.35 32.78 -8.35
CA THR A 539 12.51 33.69 -8.27
C THR A 539 13.67 33.13 -9.07
N GLY A 540 14.07 33.83 -10.14
CA GLY A 540 15.07 33.32 -11.08
C GLY A 540 15.29 34.22 -12.30
N GLY A 541 15.70 33.66 -13.42
CA GLY A 541 15.91 34.39 -14.67
C GLY A 541 15.79 33.46 -15.88
N GLU A 542 16.09 34.00 -17.06
CA GLU A 542 16.05 33.24 -18.32
C GLU A 542 14.67 32.60 -18.61
N PHE A 543 13.60 33.21 -18.10
CA PHE A 543 12.22 32.74 -18.30
C PHE A 543 11.80 32.85 -19.76
N GLN A 544 11.29 31.75 -20.30
CA GLN A 544 10.85 31.65 -21.69
C GLN A 544 9.53 30.88 -21.80
N LEU A 545 8.70 31.24 -22.77
CA LEU A 545 7.50 30.52 -23.18
C LEU A 545 7.62 30.17 -24.66
N GLY A 546 7.65 28.87 -24.98
CA GLY A 546 7.89 28.41 -26.35
C GLY A 546 9.26 28.84 -26.91
N GLY A 547 10.26 29.03 -26.03
CA GLY A 547 11.60 29.51 -26.40
C GLY A 547 11.71 31.03 -26.58
N ALA A 548 10.61 31.78 -26.46
CA ALA A 548 10.64 33.24 -26.49
C ALA A 548 10.76 33.80 -25.06
N PRO A 549 11.63 34.79 -24.77
CA PRO A 549 11.69 35.41 -23.45
C PRO A 549 10.37 36.02 -23.02
N ILE A 550 10.00 35.87 -21.75
CA ILE A 550 8.80 36.47 -21.16
C ILE A 550 9.15 37.24 -19.88
N ALA A 551 8.36 38.25 -19.56
CA ALA A 551 8.50 39.03 -18.32
C ALA A 551 7.48 38.62 -17.24
N ASP A 552 6.37 38.02 -17.63
CA ASP A 552 5.31 37.57 -16.72
C ASP A 552 4.64 36.28 -17.21
N LEU A 553 3.99 35.58 -16.28
CA LEU A 553 3.15 34.40 -16.54
C LEU A 553 1.69 34.66 -16.12
N SER A 554 1.27 35.93 -16.14
CA SER A 554 -0.03 36.36 -15.61
C SER A 554 -1.21 35.80 -16.39
N GLY A 555 -1.01 35.45 -17.66
CA GLY A 555 -2.00 34.78 -18.51
C GLY A 555 -2.18 33.28 -18.22
N GLY A 556 -1.38 32.69 -17.32
CA GLY A 556 -1.31 31.25 -17.12
C GLY A 556 -0.48 30.54 -18.19
N LEU A 557 -0.51 29.20 -18.19
CA LEU A 557 0.08 28.37 -19.24
C LEU A 557 -1.00 27.92 -20.23
N PRO A 558 -0.92 28.31 -21.51
CA PRO A 558 -1.80 27.79 -22.56
C PRO A 558 -1.62 26.28 -22.78
N ASP A 559 -2.64 25.61 -23.33
CA ASP A 559 -2.52 24.21 -23.75
C ASP A 559 -1.40 24.04 -24.80
N GLY A 560 -0.60 22.99 -24.62
CA GLY A 560 0.61 22.70 -25.41
C GLY A 560 1.82 23.59 -25.08
N ALA A 561 1.72 24.49 -24.11
CA ALA A 561 2.81 25.40 -23.80
C ALA A 561 4.00 24.69 -23.14
N LEU A 562 5.19 25.21 -23.45
CA LEU A 562 6.46 24.84 -22.85
C LEU A 562 7.08 26.08 -22.20
N PHE A 563 7.07 26.13 -20.87
CA PHE A 563 7.74 27.15 -20.09
C PHE A 563 9.07 26.63 -19.58
N THR A 564 10.11 27.45 -19.69
CA THR A 564 11.45 27.12 -19.17
C THR A 564 12.02 28.30 -18.40
N GLY A 565 12.87 28.05 -17.40
CA GLY A 565 13.60 29.10 -16.68
C GLY A 565 14.73 28.53 -15.83
N THR A 566 15.54 29.42 -15.28
CA THR A 566 16.60 29.08 -14.34
C THR A 566 16.28 29.75 -13.01
N LEU A 567 16.14 28.97 -11.93
CA LEU A 567 15.87 29.49 -10.59
C LEU A 567 17.12 30.15 -9.98
N ALA A 568 16.94 30.89 -8.89
CA ALA A 568 18.01 31.68 -8.27
C ALA A 568 19.19 30.84 -7.74
N ASP A 569 18.95 29.58 -7.35
CA ASP A 569 20.00 28.61 -6.97
C ASP A 569 20.75 28.00 -8.19
N GLY A 570 20.38 28.38 -9.41
CA GLY A 570 20.94 27.87 -10.65
C GLY A 570 20.32 26.57 -11.16
N SER A 571 19.31 26.02 -10.49
CA SER A 571 18.53 24.90 -11.01
C SER A 571 17.72 25.33 -12.24
N VAL A 572 17.44 24.37 -13.12
CA VAL A 572 16.67 24.60 -14.35
C VAL A 572 15.29 24.01 -14.18
N LEU A 573 14.27 24.74 -14.63
CA LEU A 573 12.86 24.40 -14.54
C LEU A 573 12.28 24.24 -15.95
N ILE A 574 11.56 23.14 -16.18
CA ILE A 574 10.80 22.89 -17.41
C ILE A 574 9.38 22.52 -17.01
N LEU A 575 8.40 23.32 -17.42
CA LEU A 575 6.97 23.06 -17.22
C LEU A 575 6.31 22.88 -18.58
N SER A 576 5.65 21.75 -18.79
CA SER A 576 4.92 21.46 -20.03
C SER A 576 3.51 20.97 -19.71
N THR A 577 2.52 21.59 -20.34
CA THR A 577 1.13 21.13 -20.18
C THR A 577 0.90 19.75 -20.79
N GLU A 578 1.69 19.34 -21.79
CA GLU A 578 1.67 17.98 -22.35
C GLU A 578 2.11 16.94 -21.33
N ALA A 579 2.94 17.35 -20.37
CA ALA A 579 3.47 16.51 -19.30
C ALA A 579 2.72 16.72 -17.96
N GLY A 580 1.58 17.43 -17.98
CA GLY A 580 0.68 17.59 -16.84
C GLY A 580 0.81 18.89 -16.06
N ALA A 581 1.69 19.82 -16.47
CA ALA A 581 1.74 21.13 -15.83
C ALA A 581 0.45 21.92 -16.10
N SER A 582 -0.04 22.66 -15.10
CA SER A 582 -1.22 23.51 -15.20
C SER A 582 -1.02 24.75 -14.36
N VAL A 583 -1.03 25.92 -15.00
CA VAL A 583 -0.89 27.21 -14.31
C VAL A 583 -2.08 28.06 -14.71
N ALA A 584 -2.96 28.31 -13.75
CA ALA A 584 -4.12 29.18 -13.96
C ALA A 584 -3.67 30.64 -14.15
N PRO A 585 -4.47 31.46 -14.86
CA PRO A 585 -4.20 32.90 -14.97
C PRO A 585 -4.05 33.56 -13.60
N GLY A 586 -3.01 34.38 -13.45
CA GLY A 586 -2.68 35.11 -12.23
C GLY A 586 -2.12 34.26 -11.08
N ALA A 587 -2.00 32.95 -11.24
CA ALA A 587 -1.56 32.05 -10.17
C ALA A 587 -0.05 32.08 -9.91
N VAL A 588 0.73 32.50 -10.92
CA VAL A 588 2.20 32.54 -10.86
C VAL A 588 2.73 33.94 -11.20
N THR A 589 3.62 34.44 -10.34
CA THR A 589 4.42 35.64 -10.54
C THR A 589 5.87 35.26 -10.83
N LEU A 590 6.48 35.91 -11.82
CA LEU A 590 7.91 35.76 -12.10
C LEU A 590 8.67 36.89 -11.43
N GLN A 591 9.61 36.56 -10.56
CA GLN A 591 10.50 37.52 -9.92
C GLN A 591 11.91 37.34 -10.48
N THR A 592 12.44 38.39 -11.11
CA THR A 592 13.79 38.32 -11.66
C THR A 592 14.85 38.42 -10.55
N ALA A 593 15.83 37.53 -10.60
CA ALA A 593 17.02 37.51 -9.76
C ALA A 593 18.27 37.52 -10.63
N PRO A 594 19.36 38.19 -10.21
CA PRO A 594 20.61 38.16 -10.93
C PRO A 594 21.19 36.75 -10.90
N LEU A 595 21.26 36.11 -12.07
CA LEU A 595 21.93 34.83 -12.24
C LEU A 595 23.39 35.06 -12.56
N SER A 596 24.27 34.19 -12.05
CA SER A 596 25.63 34.11 -12.57
C SER A 596 25.59 33.86 -14.08
N PRO A 597 26.49 34.43 -14.89
CA PRO A 597 26.54 34.09 -16.31
C PRO A 597 26.72 32.58 -16.52
N ALA A 598 26.00 32.00 -17.47
CA ALA A 598 26.22 30.61 -17.84
C ALA A 598 27.66 30.44 -18.35
N ASP A 599 28.40 29.48 -17.78
CA ASP A 599 29.75 29.16 -18.24
C ASP A 599 29.65 28.16 -19.40
N PRO A 600 29.99 28.55 -20.64
CA PRO A 600 29.93 27.67 -21.81
C PRO A 600 31.13 26.72 -21.90
N THR A 601 32.09 26.78 -20.97
CA THR A 601 33.20 25.83 -20.96
C THR A 601 32.68 24.41 -20.73
N PRO A 602 33.09 23.42 -21.55
CA PRO A 602 32.66 22.04 -21.34
C PRO A 602 33.05 21.51 -19.97
N MET A 603 32.09 20.95 -19.24
CA MET A 603 32.27 20.33 -17.94
C MET A 603 32.36 18.80 -18.09
N THR A 604 33.19 18.16 -17.27
CA THR A 604 33.20 16.70 -17.13
C THR A 604 33.08 16.34 -15.65
N VAL A 605 32.12 15.49 -15.32
CA VAL A 605 31.91 14.98 -13.95
C VAL A 605 32.10 13.46 -14.01
N SER A 606 33.07 12.96 -13.26
CA SER A 606 33.42 11.53 -13.24
C SER A 606 33.10 10.82 -11.92
N SER A 607 32.79 11.58 -10.87
CA SER A 607 32.35 11.11 -9.54
C SER A 607 31.59 12.23 -8.82
N GLY A 608 30.80 11.88 -7.81
CA GLY A 608 30.01 12.84 -7.03
C GLY A 608 28.81 13.41 -7.78
N SER A 609 28.25 14.52 -7.27
CA SER A 609 27.09 15.19 -7.86
C SER A 609 27.47 16.18 -8.96
N GLY A 610 26.72 16.21 -10.06
CA GLY A 610 26.82 17.24 -11.08
C GLY A 610 26.22 18.61 -10.68
N PRO A 611 26.13 19.57 -11.62
CA PRO A 611 25.43 20.84 -11.40
C PRO A 611 23.91 20.62 -11.18
N ASN A 612 23.19 21.66 -10.78
CA ASN A 612 21.74 21.58 -10.53
C ASN A 612 20.89 21.49 -11.82
N GLY A 613 21.48 21.78 -12.98
CA GLY A 613 20.86 21.73 -14.30
C GLY A 613 21.83 22.29 -15.36
N LEU A 614 21.42 22.29 -16.62
CA LEU A 614 22.19 22.90 -17.72
C LEU A 614 21.41 24.04 -18.38
N ARG A 615 22.07 25.19 -18.44
CA ARG A 615 21.56 26.41 -19.05
C ARG A 615 22.05 26.55 -20.50
N ALA A 616 21.52 27.55 -21.18
CA ALA A 616 21.81 27.80 -22.59
C ALA A 616 23.32 27.85 -22.90
N GLY A 617 23.76 27.06 -23.86
CA GLY A 617 25.14 26.98 -24.34
C GLY A 617 26.08 26.14 -23.47
N GLN A 618 25.64 25.63 -22.31
CA GLN A 618 26.49 24.78 -21.47
C GLN A 618 26.62 23.37 -22.06
N THR A 619 27.76 22.74 -21.81
CA THR A 619 28.02 21.34 -22.16
C THR A 619 28.48 20.58 -20.93
N LEU A 620 27.85 19.45 -20.62
CA LEU A 620 28.24 18.54 -19.53
C LEU A 620 28.48 17.14 -20.07
N THR A 621 29.56 16.49 -19.62
CA THR A 621 29.84 15.08 -19.88
C THR A 621 29.89 14.31 -18.56
N VAL A 622 29.01 13.32 -18.39
CA VAL A 622 28.92 12.44 -17.23
C VAL A 622 29.66 11.14 -17.54
N THR A 623 30.61 10.78 -16.69
CA THR A 623 31.45 9.59 -16.82
C THR A 623 31.58 8.88 -15.46
N GLY A 624 32.25 7.72 -15.42
CA GLY A 624 32.60 7.05 -14.16
C GLY A 624 31.38 6.66 -13.34
N ASP A 625 31.38 7.04 -12.06
CA ASP A 625 30.31 6.79 -11.08
C ASP A 625 29.57 8.08 -10.65
N ALA A 626 29.71 9.15 -11.45
CA ALA A 626 29.01 10.40 -11.22
C ALA A 626 27.49 10.21 -11.16
N THR A 627 26.84 10.97 -10.28
CA THR A 627 25.38 10.98 -10.16
C THR A 627 24.83 12.36 -10.50
N LEU A 628 23.82 12.41 -11.36
CA LEU A 628 22.94 13.56 -11.50
C LEU A 628 21.68 13.30 -10.68
N ARG A 629 21.19 14.35 -10.02
CA ARG A 629 19.99 14.30 -9.17
C ARG A 629 18.73 13.95 -9.96
N ASN A 630 17.65 13.65 -9.22
CA ASN A 630 16.33 13.54 -9.83
C ASN A 630 15.88 14.90 -10.38
N ASN A 631 14.96 14.89 -11.34
CA ASN A 631 14.42 16.09 -11.99
C ASN A 631 15.54 16.99 -12.58
N PHE A 632 16.65 16.39 -13.00
CA PHE A 632 17.71 17.13 -13.68
C PHE A 632 17.16 17.69 -14.99
N ALA A 633 17.37 18.98 -15.24
CA ALA A 633 16.85 19.64 -16.42
C ALA A 633 17.97 20.26 -17.29
N ALA A 634 17.80 20.17 -18.61
CA ALA A 634 18.68 20.80 -19.59
C ALA A 634 17.89 21.64 -20.60
N VAL A 635 18.25 22.91 -20.72
CA VAL A 635 17.58 23.86 -21.63
C VAL A 635 18.61 24.55 -22.52
N ASP A 636 18.42 24.44 -23.83
CA ASP A 636 19.33 25.01 -24.85
C ASP A 636 20.81 24.58 -24.65
N ALA A 637 21.03 23.36 -24.16
CA ALA A 637 22.32 22.85 -23.69
C ALA A 637 22.74 21.53 -24.37
N THR A 638 23.93 21.04 -24.06
CA THR A 638 24.41 19.69 -24.46
C THR A 638 24.72 18.83 -23.25
N LEU A 639 24.11 17.66 -23.16
CA LEU A 639 24.37 16.66 -22.12
C LEU A 639 24.89 15.36 -22.74
N ASN A 640 26.10 14.96 -22.40
CA ASN A 640 26.70 13.69 -22.80
C ASN A 640 26.73 12.75 -21.59
N ILE A 641 26.21 11.54 -21.73
CA ILE A 641 26.18 10.50 -20.69
C ILE A 641 26.95 9.30 -21.23
N GLU A 642 28.19 9.15 -20.77
CA GLU A 642 29.10 8.06 -21.14
C GLU A 642 29.24 7.02 -20.01
N GLY A 643 28.84 7.38 -18.78
CA GLY A 643 28.83 6.56 -17.58
C GLY A 643 27.95 7.19 -16.50
N GLY A 644 28.08 6.74 -15.25
CA GLY A 644 27.35 7.27 -14.11
C GLY A 644 25.85 6.93 -14.09
N THR A 645 25.13 7.63 -13.20
CA THR A 645 23.68 7.52 -13.03
C THR A 645 23.03 8.89 -13.16
N VAL A 646 21.97 9.00 -13.96
CA VAL A 646 21.04 10.14 -13.90
C VAL A 646 19.78 9.67 -13.21
N GLY A 647 19.32 10.44 -12.23
CA GLY A 647 18.10 10.15 -11.49
C GLY A 647 16.84 10.11 -12.34
N ASP A 648 15.71 9.85 -11.67
CA ASP A 648 14.38 9.90 -12.28
C ASP A 648 14.04 11.33 -12.73
N GLY A 649 13.23 11.48 -13.78
CA GLY A 649 12.69 12.76 -14.24
C GLY A 649 13.66 13.64 -15.03
N LEU A 650 14.65 13.07 -15.73
CA LEU A 650 15.50 13.85 -16.65
C LEU A 650 14.64 14.58 -17.69
N SER A 651 14.58 15.91 -17.67
CA SER A 651 13.77 16.69 -18.61
C SER A 651 14.65 17.57 -19.50
N THR A 652 14.36 17.61 -20.80
CA THR A 652 15.14 18.41 -21.75
C THR A 652 14.27 19.22 -22.69
N ALA A 653 14.68 20.46 -22.98
CA ALA A 653 14.05 21.34 -23.94
C ALA A 653 15.10 22.00 -24.82
N ARG A 654 14.91 21.94 -26.15
CA ARG A 654 15.84 22.53 -27.15
C ARG A 654 17.31 22.13 -26.95
N SER A 655 17.55 20.95 -26.38
CA SER A 655 18.88 20.49 -25.99
C SER A 655 19.31 19.28 -26.80
N THR A 656 20.62 19.03 -26.86
CA THR A 656 21.18 17.79 -27.40
C THR A 656 21.58 16.88 -26.25
N VAL A 657 21.06 15.65 -26.23
CA VAL A 657 21.40 14.63 -25.24
C VAL A 657 21.99 13.43 -25.93
N ASN A 658 23.24 13.09 -25.61
CA ASN A 658 23.95 11.94 -26.18
C ASN A 658 24.19 10.90 -25.08
N ILE A 659 23.61 9.71 -25.23
CA ILE A 659 23.70 8.62 -24.26
C ILE A 659 24.47 7.47 -24.91
N SER A 660 25.69 7.23 -24.45
CA SER A 660 26.56 6.15 -24.91
C SER A 660 26.87 5.12 -23.82
N GLY A 661 26.57 5.43 -22.56
CA GLY A 661 26.71 4.55 -21.41
C GLY A 661 25.84 5.01 -20.24
N GLY A 662 26.17 4.53 -19.04
CA GLY A 662 25.47 4.91 -17.80
C GLY A 662 24.06 4.31 -17.63
N VAL A 663 23.39 4.75 -16.56
CA VAL A 663 22.01 4.41 -16.23
C VAL A 663 21.21 5.69 -16.07
N ILE A 664 20.05 5.77 -16.72
CA ILE A 664 19.07 6.83 -16.53
C ILE A 664 17.85 6.18 -15.89
N GLY A 665 17.34 6.83 -14.84
CA GLY A 665 16.13 6.44 -14.15
C GLY A 665 14.88 6.51 -15.03
N ARG A 666 13.73 6.59 -14.37
CA ARG A 666 12.45 6.75 -15.04
C ARG A 666 12.32 8.15 -15.63
N ASP A 667 11.52 8.25 -16.68
CA ASP A 667 10.92 9.45 -17.23
C ASP A 667 11.90 10.46 -17.81
N LEU A 668 12.87 9.97 -18.61
CA LEU A 668 13.60 10.83 -19.53
C LEU A 668 12.59 11.48 -20.50
N THR A 669 12.34 12.78 -20.37
CA THR A 669 11.35 13.51 -21.17
C THR A 669 12.03 14.48 -22.11
N ALA A 670 11.85 14.24 -23.42
CA ALA A 670 12.33 15.10 -24.49
C ALA A 670 11.21 16.02 -24.99
N HIS A 671 11.27 17.31 -24.61
CA HIS A 671 10.34 18.33 -25.06
C HIS A 671 10.75 18.94 -26.41
N ALA A 672 9.89 19.81 -26.95
CA ALA A 672 10.07 20.47 -28.24
C ALA A 672 11.49 21.02 -28.47
N GLY A 673 12.03 20.71 -29.65
CA GLY A 673 13.37 21.12 -30.10
C GLY A 673 14.52 20.27 -29.56
N SER A 674 14.25 19.30 -28.67
CA SER A 674 15.30 18.44 -28.13
C SER A 674 15.67 17.32 -29.10
N GLN A 675 16.96 16.98 -29.13
CA GLN A 675 17.53 15.88 -29.90
C GLN A 675 18.17 14.90 -28.92
N VAL A 676 17.60 13.71 -28.78
CA VAL A 676 18.12 12.68 -27.88
C VAL A 676 18.64 11.52 -28.71
N GLN A 677 19.91 11.18 -28.52
CA GLN A 677 20.58 10.07 -29.21
C GLN A 677 21.03 9.01 -28.19
N ILE A 678 20.50 7.80 -28.30
CA ILE A 678 20.83 6.66 -27.45
C ILE A 678 21.62 5.64 -28.27
N THR A 679 22.91 5.53 -28.00
CA THR A 679 23.85 4.60 -28.65
C THR A 679 24.34 3.50 -27.70
N GLY A 680 24.09 3.64 -26.39
CA GLY A 680 24.45 2.70 -25.34
C GLY A 680 23.71 3.01 -24.04
N GLY A 681 24.15 2.41 -22.92
CA GLY A 681 23.56 2.63 -21.60
C GLY A 681 22.21 1.93 -21.36
N GLN A 682 21.59 2.25 -20.23
CA GLN A 682 20.26 1.77 -19.83
C GLN A 682 19.37 2.97 -19.51
N VAL A 683 18.16 3.00 -20.06
CA VAL A 683 17.14 4.02 -19.79
C VAL A 683 15.86 3.31 -19.35
N SER A 684 15.40 3.57 -18.14
CA SER A 684 14.21 2.88 -17.63
C SER A 684 12.94 3.31 -18.38
N SER A 685 12.69 4.62 -18.50
CA SER A 685 11.65 5.10 -19.42
C SER A 685 12.07 6.36 -20.18
N ALA A 686 11.65 6.43 -21.44
CA ALA A 686 11.84 7.59 -22.31
C ALA A 686 10.50 8.06 -22.86
N VAL A 687 10.27 9.36 -22.81
CA VAL A 687 9.08 10.05 -23.30
C VAL A 687 9.50 11.04 -24.37
N ALA A 688 8.98 10.88 -25.58
CA ALA A 688 9.16 11.81 -26.68
C ALA A 688 7.90 12.67 -26.82
N SER A 689 8.00 13.97 -26.49
CA SER A 689 6.92 14.95 -26.63
C SER A 689 6.92 15.62 -28.01
N GLY A 690 5.90 16.45 -28.29
CA GLY A 690 5.74 17.12 -29.56
C GLY A 690 6.97 17.94 -29.97
N GLY A 691 7.44 17.75 -31.21
CA GLY A 691 8.59 18.48 -31.76
C GLY A 691 9.97 18.04 -31.23
N SER A 692 10.06 16.92 -30.52
CA SER A 692 11.33 16.26 -30.19
C SER A 692 11.77 15.24 -31.25
N ASP A 693 13.08 15.00 -31.36
CA ASP A 693 13.67 13.92 -32.18
C ASP A 693 14.44 12.97 -31.27
N VAL A 694 13.95 11.74 -31.13
CA VAL A 694 14.57 10.70 -30.32
C VAL A 694 15.08 9.58 -31.22
N GLN A 695 16.39 9.31 -31.16
CA GLN A 695 17.07 8.31 -31.97
C GLN A 695 17.70 7.25 -31.07
N ILE A 696 17.35 5.99 -31.29
CA ILE A 696 17.86 4.83 -30.55
C ILE A 696 18.63 3.95 -31.54
N ALA A 697 19.94 3.90 -31.41
CA ALA A 697 20.85 3.09 -32.21
C ALA A 697 21.52 1.96 -31.40
N GLY A 698 21.43 2.00 -30.07
CA GLY A 698 22.00 1.01 -29.17
C GLY A 698 21.44 1.15 -27.76
N GLY A 699 22.07 0.47 -26.80
CA GLY A 699 21.62 0.47 -25.40
C GLY A 699 20.34 -0.30 -25.15
N ARG A 700 19.78 -0.12 -23.95
CA ARG A 700 18.51 -0.71 -23.52
C ARG A 700 17.56 0.39 -23.08
N VAL A 701 16.33 0.39 -23.61
CA VAL A 701 15.23 1.24 -23.17
C VAL A 701 14.09 0.33 -22.71
N ASP A 702 13.74 0.36 -21.42
CA ASP A 702 12.71 -0.56 -20.92
C ASP A 702 11.31 -0.14 -21.38
N PHE A 703 11.00 1.16 -21.34
CA PHE A 703 9.70 1.69 -21.78
C PHE A 703 9.87 2.97 -22.61
N LEU A 704 9.23 3.02 -23.78
CA LEU A 704 9.22 4.19 -24.65
C LEU A 704 7.79 4.66 -24.90
N LEU A 705 7.52 5.94 -24.60
CA LEU A 705 6.26 6.61 -24.87
C LEU A 705 6.45 7.72 -25.91
N ALA A 706 5.82 7.57 -27.06
CA ALA A 706 5.77 8.60 -28.10
C ALA A 706 4.43 9.35 -28.03
N LEU A 707 4.47 10.63 -27.66
CA LEU A 707 3.31 11.52 -27.57
C LEU A 707 3.04 12.23 -28.92
N ASP A 708 1.95 12.99 -28.98
CA ASP A 708 1.55 13.73 -30.19
C ASP A 708 2.67 14.61 -30.74
N GLY A 709 2.83 14.62 -32.06
CA GLY A 709 3.85 15.38 -32.77
C GLY A 709 5.30 14.92 -32.56
N SER A 710 5.55 13.81 -31.86
CA SER A 710 6.90 13.28 -31.66
C SER A 710 7.41 12.45 -32.84
N ALA A 711 8.71 12.50 -33.08
CA ALA A 711 9.40 11.64 -34.04
C ALA A 711 10.41 10.75 -33.32
N VAL A 712 10.24 9.44 -33.41
CA VAL A 712 11.15 8.46 -32.81
C VAL A 712 11.70 7.52 -33.88
N GLN A 713 13.02 7.28 -33.84
CA GLN A 713 13.71 6.37 -34.75
C GLN A 713 14.46 5.32 -33.93
N VAL A 714 14.15 4.04 -34.16
CA VAL A 714 14.85 2.90 -33.56
C VAL A 714 15.56 2.15 -34.68
N SER A 715 16.88 2.04 -34.57
CA SER A 715 17.78 1.42 -35.56
C SER A 715 18.69 0.34 -34.96
N GLY A 716 18.68 0.19 -33.64
CA GLY A 716 19.46 -0.79 -32.89
C GLY A 716 19.07 -0.77 -31.40
N GLY A 717 19.83 -1.48 -30.56
CA GLY A 717 19.57 -1.60 -29.12
C GLY A 717 18.52 -2.63 -28.76
N SER A 718 17.99 -2.57 -27.54
CA SER A 718 16.85 -3.38 -27.08
C SER A 718 15.73 -2.50 -26.52
N LEU A 719 14.50 -2.76 -26.93
CA LEU A 719 13.30 -2.06 -26.45
C LEU A 719 12.38 -3.03 -25.69
N GLY A 720 12.00 -2.68 -24.46
CA GLY A 720 11.14 -3.49 -23.61
C GLY A 720 9.65 -3.27 -23.85
N ALA A 721 9.20 -2.04 -24.10
CA ALA A 721 7.81 -1.72 -24.42
C ALA A 721 7.71 -0.41 -25.21
N LEU A 722 6.72 -0.30 -26.09
CA LEU A 722 6.44 0.86 -26.90
C LEU A 722 4.98 1.28 -26.76
N THR A 723 4.73 2.53 -26.37
CA THR A 723 3.40 3.16 -26.42
C THR A 723 3.42 4.33 -27.39
N THR A 724 2.47 4.37 -28.31
CA THR A 724 2.29 5.48 -29.25
C THR A 724 0.91 6.13 -29.06
N ARG A 725 0.88 7.46 -29.01
CA ARG A 725 -0.35 8.28 -28.93
C ARG A 725 -0.69 8.92 -30.28
N ASP A 726 -1.87 9.53 -30.38
CA ASP A 726 -2.33 10.22 -31.58
C ASP A 726 -1.27 11.19 -32.12
N GLY A 727 -1.10 11.25 -33.45
CA GLY A 727 -0.13 12.10 -34.14
C GLY A 727 1.36 11.77 -33.96
N SER A 728 1.71 10.82 -33.10
CA SER A 728 3.10 10.34 -32.96
C SER A 728 3.56 9.52 -34.17
N ARG A 729 4.86 9.55 -34.49
CA ARG A 729 5.46 8.72 -35.54
C ARG A 729 6.73 8.01 -35.06
N VAL A 730 6.68 6.68 -35.05
CA VAL A 730 7.79 5.81 -34.65
C VAL A 730 8.26 4.99 -35.84
N THR A 731 9.55 5.03 -36.16
CA THR A 731 10.17 4.20 -37.20
C THR A 731 11.06 3.15 -36.57
N LEU A 732 10.77 1.87 -36.82
CA LEU A 732 11.56 0.72 -36.38
C LEU A 732 12.30 0.14 -37.58
N SER A 733 13.62 0.23 -37.56
CA SER A 733 14.52 -0.26 -38.62
C SER A 733 15.57 -1.25 -38.13
N GLY A 734 15.65 -1.43 -36.81
CA GLY A 734 16.50 -2.39 -36.14
C GLY A 734 16.25 -2.40 -34.64
N GLY A 735 17.10 -3.13 -33.92
CA GLY A 735 16.98 -3.34 -32.48
C GLY A 735 16.22 -4.61 -32.13
N GLY A 736 16.62 -5.26 -31.05
CA GLY A 736 15.94 -6.44 -30.52
C GLY A 736 14.71 -6.06 -29.71
N ALA A 737 13.62 -6.77 -29.94
CA ALA A 737 12.58 -6.91 -28.92
C ALA A 737 13.15 -7.71 -27.75
N ASP A 738 13.07 -7.21 -26.52
CA ASP A 738 13.29 -8.06 -25.35
C ASP A 738 12.19 -9.15 -25.30
N ASP A 739 12.37 -10.19 -24.48
CA ASP A 739 11.42 -11.31 -24.37
C ASP A 739 9.99 -10.84 -23.96
N LEU A 740 9.86 -9.58 -23.50
CA LEU A 740 8.63 -8.91 -23.07
C LEU A 740 8.21 -7.71 -23.94
N PHE A 741 8.71 -7.59 -25.17
CA PHE A 741 8.32 -6.48 -26.05
C PHE A 741 6.81 -6.43 -26.31
N THR A 742 6.17 -5.35 -25.86
CA THR A 742 4.74 -5.07 -26.12
C THR A 742 4.55 -3.70 -26.77
N VAL A 743 3.65 -3.63 -27.75
CA VAL A 743 3.25 -2.38 -28.41
C VAL A 743 1.83 -1.99 -28.02
N PHE A 744 1.62 -0.76 -27.57
CA PHE A 744 0.31 -0.14 -27.42
C PHE A 744 0.20 1.05 -28.38
N ALA A 745 -0.56 0.91 -29.45
CA ALA A 745 -0.76 1.95 -30.44
C ALA A 745 -2.17 2.53 -30.38
N SER A 746 -2.28 3.81 -30.02
CA SER A 746 -3.55 4.55 -29.96
C SER A 746 -4.00 4.99 -31.36
N ASP A 747 -5.26 5.40 -31.48
CA ASP A 747 -5.80 5.97 -32.72
C ASP A 747 -4.94 7.15 -33.22
N GLY A 748 -4.77 7.23 -34.54
CA GLY A 748 -4.01 8.30 -35.20
C GLY A 748 -2.49 8.25 -35.05
N SER A 749 -1.95 7.27 -34.32
CA SER A 749 -0.50 7.01 -34.25
C SER A 749 0.04 6.32 -35.51
N PHE A 750 1.34 6.53 -35.80
CA PHE A 750 2.03 5.94 -36.94
C PHE A 750 3.23 5.09 -36.51
N ILE A 751 3.22 3.82 -36.90
CA ILE A 751 4.34 2.89 -36.74
C ILE A 751 4.84 2.45 -38.12
N ASP A 752 6.09 2.77 -38.40
CA ASP A 752 6.78 2.54 -39.66
C ASP A 752 7.84 1.45 -39.48
N LEU A 753 7.62 0.27 -40.05
CA LEU A 753 8.59 -0.83 -40.04
C LEU A 753 9.48 -0.78 -41.29
N VAL A 754 10.79 -0.76 -41.11
CA VAL A 754 11.77 -0.90 -42.19
C VAL A 754 12.36 -2.30 -42.10
N VAL A 755 12.00 -3.14 -43.07
CA VAL A 755 12.14 -4.61 -42.97
C VAL A 755 12.93 -5.19 -44.13
N ARG A 756 13.53 -6.37 -43.93
CA ARG A 756 14.11 -7.24 -44.97
C ARG A 756 13.13 -8.30 -45.45
N ASP A 757 12.28 -8.77 -44.55
CA ASP A 757 11.15 -9.64 -44.83
C ASP A 757 10.05 -9.44 -43.78
N LEU A 758 8.86 -9.89 -44.13
CA LEU A 758 7.66 -9.78 -43.31
C LEU A 758 6.80 -11.02 -43.55
N LEU A 759 6.37 -11.66 -42.47
CA LEU A 759 5.41 -12.75 -42.47
C LEU A 759 4.16 -12.31 -41.70
N LEU A 760 3.01 -12.80 -42.15
CA LEU A 760 1.75 -12.66 -41.47
C LEU A 760 1.12 -14.04 -41.33
N ASP A 761 0.93 -14.49 -40.09
CA ASP A 761 0.51 -15.85 -39.73
C ASP A 761 1.39 -16.92 -40.40
N GLY A 762 2.70 -16.67 -40.45
CA GLY A 762 3.70 -17.53 -41.10
C GLY A 762 3.71 -17.49 -42.63
N ALA A 763 2.83 -16.71 -43.28
CA ALA A 763 2.83 -16.52 -44.73
C ALA A 763 3.62 -15.26 -45.12
N GLY A 764 4.54 -15.38 -46.08
CA GLY A 764 5.33 -14.23 -46.55
C GLY A 764 4.46 -13.14 -47.21
N VAL A 765 4.73 -11.88 -46.89
CA VAL A 765 4.05 -10.71 -47.45
C VAL A 765 4.89 -10.12 -48.60
N THR A 766 4.29 -9.99 -49.80
CA THR A 766 4.97 -9.36 -50.94
C THR A 766 5.10 -7.85 -50.72
N LEU A 767 6.34 -7.37 -50.60
CA LEU A 767 6.66 -5.95 -50.49
C LEU A 767 7.35 -5.47 -51.78
N THR A 768 6.92 -4.33 -52.33
CA THR A 768 7.67 -3.64 -53.38
C THR A 768 8.82 -2.86 -52.76
N GLN A 769 10.03 -3.02 -53.30
CA GLN A 769 11.22 -2.34 -52.77
C GLN A 769 11.02 -0.81 -52.76
N GLY A 770 11.24 -0.19 -51.60
CA GLY A 770 11.15 1.26 -51.43
C GLY A 770 9.73 1.82 -51.25
N GLU A 771 8.68 1.03 -51.47
CA GLU A 771 7.29 1.44 -51.25
C GLU A 771 6.79 1.04 -49.86
N TRP A 772 5.88 1.85 -49.29
CA TRP A 772 5.22 1.53 -48.03
C TRP A 772 3.97 0.67 -48.28
N LEU A 773 3.90 -0.49 -47.64
CA LEU A 773 2.70 -1.32 -47.57
C LEU A 773 1.97 -1.04 -46.25
N LEU A 774 0.69 -0.65 -46.34
CA LEU A 774 -0.20 -0.53 -45.18
C LEU A 774 -0.66 -1.91 -44.70
N ILE A 775 -0.48 -2.21 -43.42
CA ILE A 775 -0.88 -3.47 -42.78
C ILE A 775 -2.22 -3.23 -42.09
N ASN A 776 -3.31 -3.60 -42.77
CA ASN A 776 -4.68 -3.44 -42.27
C ASN A 776 -5.21 -4.66 -41.49
N VAL A 777 -4.41 -5.73 -41.37
CA VAL A 777 -4.84 -6.94 -40.67
C VAL A 777 -4.81 -6.71 -39.16
N ARG A 778 -5.85 -7.18 -38.48
CA ARG A 778 -6.08 -7.09 -37.03
C ARG A 778 -6.75 -8.39 -36.56
N GLY A 779 -7.14 -8.45 -35.29
CA GLY A 779 -7.87 -9.58 -34.71
C GLY A 779 -6.96 -10.73 -34.25
N GLY A 780 -5.75 -10.40 -33.80
CA GLY A 780 -4.82 -11.37 -33.20
C GLY A 780 -3.89 -12.07 -34.20
N ALA A 781 -3.84 -11.62 -35.45
CA ALA A 781 -2.88 -12.11 -36.44
C ALA A 781 -1.43 -11.89 -35.95
N LEU A 782 -0.56 -12.86 -36.15
CA LEU A 782 0.85 -12.77 -35.80
C LEU A 782 1.64 -12.17 -36.96
N LEU A 783 2.21 -10.99 -36.75
CA LEU A 783 3.17 -10.37 -37.66
C LEU A 783 4.58 -10.72 -37.18
N GLU A 784 5.37 -11.35 -38.03
CA GLU A 784 6.80 -11.60 -37.78
C GLU A 784 7.60 -10.79 -38.81
N ALA A 785 8.56 -9.99 -38.36
CA ALA A 785 9.38 -9.17 -39.26
C ALA A 785 10.87 -9.33 -38.95
N THR A 786 11.67 -9.49 -40.00
CA THR A 786 13.11 -9.23 -39.92
C THR A 786 13.36 -7.77 -40.27
N LEU A 787 13.83 -6.98 -39.30
CA LEU A 787 14.10 -5.56 -39.50
C LEU A 787 15.33 -5.33 -40.40
N GLY A 788 15.54 -4.07 -40.80
CA GLY A 788 16.61 -3.65 -41.69
C GLY A 788 18.03 -4.03 -41.24
N ASP A 789 18.28 -4.07 -39.93
CA ASP A 789 19.55 -4.53 -39.34
C ASP A 789 19.68 -6.07 -39.28
N GLY A 790 18.57 -6.80 -39.41
CA GLY A 790 18.49 -8.26 -39.30
C GLY A 790 17.94 -8.76 -37.96
N SER A 791 17.57 -7.88 -37.04
CA SER A 791 16.86 -8.26 -35.81
C SER A 791 15.45 -8.77 -36.14
N LEU A 792 14.90 -9.59 -35.24
CA LEU A 792 13.55 -10.12 -35.37
C LEU A 792 12.63 -9.41 -34.39
N ILE A 793 11.42 -9.11 -34.83
CA ILE A 793 10.30 -8.73 -33.97
C ILE A 793 9.10 -9.60 -34.32
N ASP A 794 8.28 -9.88 -33.32
CA ASP A 794 6.96 -10.45 -33.50
C ASP A 794 5.91 -9.60 -32.78
N LEU A 795 4.77 -9.38 -33.43
CA LEU A 795 3.69 -8.53 -32.96
C LEU A 795 2.37 -9.25 -33.15
N THR A 796 1.56 -9.35 -32.10
CA THR A 796 0.19 -9.85 -32.19
C THR A 796 -0.75 -8.67 -32.47
N LEU A 797 -1.38 -8.64 -33.64
CA LEU A 797 -2.16 -7.49 -34.10
C LEU A 797 -3.58 -7.49 -33.48
N ASN A 798 -3.68 -7.34 -32.15
CA ASN A 798 -4.97 -7.27 -31.45
C ASN A 798 -5.61 -5.89 -31.62
N ASP A 799 -6.92 -5.87 -31.78
CA ASP A 799 -7.78 -4.67 -31.82
C ASP A 799 -8.61 -4.48 -30.54
N GLN A 800 -8.48 -5.41 -29.59
CA GLN A 800 -9.05 -5.34 -28.26
C GLN A 800 -7.90 -5.28 -27.25
N PHE A 801 -7.98 -4.34 -26.32
CA PHE A 801 -6.95 -4.20 -25.29
C PHE A 801 -6.94 -5.42 -24.37
N GLN A 802 -5.77 -6.03 -24.22
CA GLN A 802 -5.49 -7.10 -23.26
C GLN A 802 -4.21 -6.75 -22.53
N SER A 803 -4.23 -6.81 -21.20
CA SER A 803 -3.05 -6.47 -20.39
C SER A 803 -1.88 -7.42 -20.72
N GLY A 804 -0.71 -6.84 -21.01
CA GLY A 804 0.49 -7.59 -21.36
C GLY A 804 0.54 -8.12 -22.80
N ALA A 805 -0.45 -7.80 -23.64
CA ALA A 805 -0.43 -8.12 -25.06
C ALA A 805 -0.24 -6.85 -25.89
N ASP A 806 0.21 -7.04 -27.13
CA ASP A 806 0.20 -6.00 -28.14
C ASP A 806 -1.23 -5.52 -28.42
N PHE A 807 -1.40 -4.23 -28.66
CA PHE A 807 -2.68 -3.60 -28.98
C PHE A 807 -2.50 -2.52 -30.05
N PHE A 808 -3.33 -2.58 -31.07
CA PHE A 808 -3.39 -1.61 -32.16
C PHE A 808 -4.83 -1.13 -32.33
N ALA A 809 -5.10 0.09 -31.90
CA ALA A 809 -6.41 0.70 -32.08
C ALA A 809 -6.78 0.78 -33.58
N ALA A 810 -8.08 0.85 -33.88
CA ALA A 810 -8.58 0.78 -35.25
C ALA A 810 -8.06 1.93 -36.13
N GLY A 811 -7.81 3.10 -35.54
CA GLY A 811 -7.23 4.26 -36.20
C GLY A 811 -5.70 4.30 -36.18
N ALA A 812 -5.02 3.32 -35.59
CA ALA A 812 -3.56 3.27 -35.61
C ALA A 812 -3.04 2.80 -36.99
N THR A 813 -2.06 3.51 -37.53
CA THR A 813 -1.43 3.18 -38.82
C THR A 813 -0.17 2.36 -38.60
N LEU A 814 -0.18 1.11 -39.09
CA LEU A 814 1.00 0.25 -39.15
C LEU A 814 1.37 0.01 -40.62
N ARG A 815 2.60 0.33 -41.02
CA ARG A 815 3.07 0.08 -42.39
C ARG A 815 4.50 -0.42 -42.43
N ALA A 816 4.85 -1.16 -43.48
CA ALA A 816 6.18 -1.73 -43.67
C ALA A 816 6.78 -1.32 -45.02
N ARG A 817 8.10 -1.14 -45.08
CA ARG A 817 8.86 -0.88 -46.30
C ARG A 817 10.06 -1.79 -46.40
N LEU A 818 10.20 -2.45 -47.54
CA LEU A 818 11.32 -3.34 -47.83
C LEU A 818 12.59 -2.56 -48.13
N VAL A 819 13.68 -2.91 -47.45
CA VAL A 819 15.05 -2.46 -47.77
C VAL A 819 15.87 -3.61 -48.37
N PRO A 820 16.76 -3.32 -49.33
CA PRO A 820 17.62 -4.34 -49.89
C PRO A 820 18.49 -4.94 -48.79
N ALA A 821 18.64 -6.27 -48.83
CA ALA A 821 19.63 -6.94 -48.00
C ALA A 821 21.00 -6.30 -48.22
N PRO A 822 21.82 -6.11 -47.16
CA PRO A 822 23.17 -5.59 -47.31
C PRO A 822 23.89 -6.46 -48.35
N GLY A 823 24.40 -5.83 -49.41
CA GLY A 823 24.98 -6.54 -50.54
C GLY A 823 26.01 -7.57 -50.07
N ALA A 824 25.95 -8.78 -50.65
CA ALA A 824 26.74 -9.95 -50.21
C ALA A 824 28.27 -9.70 -50.11
N GLY A 825 28.79 -8.61 -50.67
CA GLY A 825 30.18 -8.17 -50.54
C GLY A 825 30.61 -7.74 -49.13
N LEU A 826 29.69 -7.48 -48.18
CA LEU A 826 30.03 -7.08 -46.81
C LEU A 826 29.87 -8.21 -45.76
N VAL A 827 29.16 -9.30 -46.08
CA VAL A 827 28.68 -10.29 -45.09
C VAL A 827 29.67 -11.42 -44.80
N VAL A 828 30.75 -11.57 -45.58
CA VAL A 828 31.76 -12.62 -45.38
C VAL A 828 32.59 -12.42 -44.09
N ALA A 829 32.53 -11.25 -43.45
CA ALA A 829 33.27 -10.98 -42.21
C ALA A 829 32.54 -11.35 -40.89
N LEU A 830 31.21 -11.55 -40.90
CA LEU A 830 30.41 -11.65 -39.66
C LEU A 830 29.64 -12.97 -39.47
N ALA A 831 29.52 -13.82 -40.48
CA ALA A 831 28.68 -15.04 -40.45
C ALA A 831 29.24 -16.22 -39.59
N GLY A 832 30.22 -15.98 -38.72
CA GLY A 832 30.89 -17.03 -37.94
C GLY A 832 30.25 -17.41 -36.59
N LEU A 833 29.20 -16.71 -36.11
CA LEU A 833 28.87 -16.74 -34.67
C LEU A 833 27.40 -16.89 -34.24
N SER A 834 26.42 -17.09 -35.13
CA SER A 834 25.00 -17.06 -34.71
C SER A 834 24.09 -18.14 -35.31
N THR A 835 24.31 -19.41 -34.97
CA THR A 835 23.31 -20.47 -35.21
C THR A 835 23.06 -21.31 -33.97
N LEU A 836 22.22 -20.81 -33.06
CA LEU A 836 21.39 -21.60 -32.13
C LEU A 836 20.39 -20.66 -31.42
N ARG A 837 19.14 -20.54 -31.90
CA ARG A 837 18.02 -20.16 -31.02
C ARG A 837 16.65 -20.64 -31.51
N ARG A 838 15.80 -20.88 -30.50
CA ARG A 838 14.54 -21.63 -30.46
C ARG A 838 13.37 -20.87 -31.09
N ARG A 839 12.55 -21.57 -31.87
CA ARG A 839 11.18 -21.15 -32.23
C ARG A 839 10.27 -21.14 -30.98
N ARG A 840 9.47 -20.08 -30.81
CA ARG A 840 8.32 -20.05 -29.91
C ARG A 840 7.30 -21.11 -30.37
N THR A 841 6.85 -21.97 -29.47
CA THR A 841 5.58 -22.68 -29.60
C THR A 841 4.55 -21.93 -28.75
N PRO A 842 3.35 -21.62 -29.27
CA PRO A 842 2.31 -20.97 -28.48
C PRO A 842 1.89 -21.89 -27.33
N ALA A 843 1.82 -21.35 -26.12
CA ALA A 843 1.25 -22.03 -24.97
C ALA A 843 -0.26 -22.14 -25.17
N GLY A 844 -0.79 -23.36 -25.17
CA GLY A 844 -2.21 -23.64 -25.31
C GLY A 844 -2.92 -23.73 -23.96
N ALA A 845 -4.11 -23.11 -23.94
CA ALA A 845 -5.24 -23.21 -23.01
C ALA A 845 -5.02 -22.85 -21.52
#